data_AF-A0A3M1PBK8-F1
#
_entry.id   AF-A0A3M1PBK8-F1
#
_cell.length_a   1.000
_cell.length_b   1.000
_cell.length_c   1.000
_cell.angle_alpha   90.00
_cell.angle_beta   90.00
_cell.angle_gamma   90.00
#
_symmetry.space_group_name_H-M   'P 1'
#
loop_
_entity.id
_entity.type
_entity.pdbx_description
1 polymer ?
#
loop_
_entity_poly.entity_id
_entity_poly.type
_entity_poly.pdbx_seq_one_letter_code
_entity_poly.pdbx_strand_id
1 'polypeptide(L)'
;MRLRLGTIAVSSVFVLYALGHAAAKSKKRKNMLYEVNVNHSVQAPVLDGILSKNEWKNAAVVSNFTQKEPDEGKPASQPTFVLITYDQDNIYFGIRCFDSEPDKIVANEMRRDYNLSDNDYFEIIIDTYHDQRNAYYFATNSLGAKLDCEIKSEGEHLNWDWDGVWKSKARRDQYGWTAEVAIPFQTLRFRNKDDLTWGINFGRFIPRKREESFWSPITRDDDFDSYGKFRVSKFGILHGLRNIHRRGRFQVKPYTVGGLEKNFEVAGADKTQGDVGIDAKIHLTSNIVSDVTVNTDFAQVEADAEQVNLSRFNLFFPEKRDFFLEGLDIFNVGEGSFSNPLTLLFFSRRIGLHRDPATFELVETPIVGGVKVTGKEGPYEIGMLDVFTDDVKYTNLNGDRVEIPQVNFSAFRLKRDVFKRSYVGFMGLSKDPTRGGRYNRTFAVDGAFTFDNNLNVKGYVAKTQTPGVKGKDWNSHVDVTWGSDLFYTRARFTDIGRNFNPEMGFLQWRDIRKYDFGFSVSPRPKFLNTRQTHLSFDVEYITDHDGELQFRTFNPGILNVFNDESYLFLTYINYYDNIPAPGFYLGPAFIPGGIYKYDIAGVQYRSDSSKKVSGGVRFGGGTFYDGTWYGLTLSSRLRPSDRVAVDLRWNWNRVDVPFPDGQFTTNIVSTRFNYSFTPTLFFKAFVQWNSLDDRIISNLLLNFIHREGSDFYLVYNEEWNTAGHVRVANRTVLAKFTYLLNL
;
A
#
# COMPACT_ATOMS: atom_id res chain seq x y z
N MET A 1 -20.20 -34.90 6.21
CA MET A 1 -18.80 -34.45 6.31
C MET A 1 -18.62 -32.92 6.31
N ARG A 2 -19.70 -32.11 6.26
CA ARG A 2 -19.65 -30.64 6.08
C ARG A 2 -19.52 -29.80 7.37
N LEU A 3 -19.91 -30.31 8.54
CA LEU A 3 -19.73 -29.61 9.84
C LEU A 3 -18.39 -29.92 10.53
N ARG A 4 -17.61 -30.90 10.06
CA ARG A 4 -16.38 -31.32 10.74
C ARG A 4 -15.17 -30.45 10.40
N LEU A 5 -15.09 -29.87 9.20
CA LEU A 5 -13.92 -29.08 8.78
C LEU A 5 -13.76 -27.76 9.55
N GLY A 6 -14.84 -27.01 9.78
CA GLY A 6 -14.79 -25.76 10.56
C GLY A 6 -14.43 -25.99 12.02
N THR A 7 -15.02 -27.01 12.66
CA THR A 7 -14.70 -27.39 14.04
C THR A 7 -13.28 -27.94 14.17
N ILE A 8 -12.81 -28.71 13.18
CA ILE A 8 -11.43 -29.20 13.13
C ILE A 8 -10.46 -28.02 12.98
N ALA A 9 -10.69 -27.08 12.05
CA ALA A 9 -9.82 -25.93 11.85
C ALA A 9 -9.71 -25.04 13.10
N VAL A 10 -10.84 -24.72 13.75
CA VAL A 10 -10.83 -23.96 15.01
C VAL A 10 -10.10 -24.74 16.12
N SER A 11 -10.36 -26.04 16.25
CA SER A 11 -9.65 -26.86 17.24
C SER A 11 -8.14 -26.99 16.95
N SER A 12 -7.73 -27.03 15.68
CA SER A 12 -6.32 -27.04 15.25
C SER A 12 -5.63 -25.73 15.57
N VAL A 13 -6.28 -24.58 15.41
CA VAL A 13 -5.75 -23.27 15.84
C VAL A 13 -5.55 -23.22 17.35
N PHE A 14 -6.48 -23.77 18.15
CA PHE A 14 -6.32 -23.85 19.61
C PHE A 14 -5.23 -24.82 20.05
N VAL A 15 -5.06 -25.95 19.37
CA VAL A 15 -3.97 -26.90 19.63
C VAL A 15 -2.61 -26.30 19.24
N LEU A 16 -2.53 -25.58 18.12
CA LEU A 16 -1.32 -24.86 17.70
C LEU A 16 -1.03 -23.67 18.60
N TYR A 17 -2.05 -22.97 19.10
CA TYR A 17 -1.90 -21.95 20.14
C TYR A 17 -1.29 -22.58 21.40
N ALA A 18 -1.77 -23.74 21.85
CA ALA A 18 -1.23 -24.44 23.02
C ALA A 18 0.22 -24.93 22.80
N LEU A 19 0.55 -25.45 21.62
CA LEU A 19 1.91 -25.86 21.25
C LEU A 19 2.85 -24.66 21.10
N GLY A 20 2.36 -23.57 20.52
CA GLY A 20 3.05 -22.29 20.40
C GLY A 20 3.30 -21.63 21.75
N HIS A 21 2.33 -21.70 22.68
CA HIS A 21 2.51 -21.27 24.07
C HIS A 21 3.53 -22.14 24.83
N ALA A 22 3.56 -23.45 24.56
CA ALA A 22 4.56 -24.34 25.14
C ALA A 22 5.97 -24.06 24.62
N ALA A 23 6.11 -23.70 23.33
CA ALA A 23 7.37 -23.30 22.71
C ALA A 23 7.81 -21.87 23.09
N ALA A 24 6.86 -20.96 23.31
CA ALA A 24 7.07 -19.55 23.68
C ALA A 24 7.40 -19.33 25.16
N LYS A 25 7.66 -20.38 25.95
CA LYS A 25 8.36 -20.27 27.24
C LYS A 25 9.84 -19.91 27.02
N SER A 26 10.10 -18.80 26.33
CA SER A 26 11.38 -18.13 26.24
C SER A 26 11.43 -17.01 27.29
N LYS A 27 12.60 -16.84 27.91
CA LYS A 27 12.89 -15.98 29.07
C LYS A 27 12.15 -14.63 29.02
N LYS A 28 11.35 -14.33 30.06
CA LYS A 28 10.98 -12.95 30.42
C LYS A 28 12.25 -12.11 30.52
N ARG A 29 12.62 -11.38 29.46
CA ARG A 29 13.62 -10.32 29.56
C ARG A 29 13.04 -9.24 30.48
N LYS A 30 13.86 -8.77 31.41
CA LYS A 30 13.59 -7.58 32.22
C LYS A 30 13.29 -6.46 31.22
N ASN A 31 12.07 -5.89 31.23
CA ASN A 31 11.76 -4.72 30.40
C ASN A 31 12.69 -3.59 30.83
N MET A 32 13.79 -3.37 30.11
CA MET A 32 14.49 -2.09 30.18
C MET A 32 13.57 -1.07 29.51
N LEU A 33 13.21 -0.03 30.25
CA LEU A 33 12.49 1.10 29.71
C LEU A 33 13.48 1.91 28.89
N TYR A 34 13.27 1.99 27.59
CA TYR A 34 14.03 2.84 26.68
C TYR A 34 13.41 4.24 26.75
N GLU A 35 14.10 5.18 27.38
CA GLU A 35 13.60 6.54 27.58
C GLU A 35 14.65 7.56 27.17
N VAL A 36 14.21 8.67 26.60
CA VAL A 36 15.06 9.81 26.26
C VAL A 36 14.32 11.10 26.59
N ASN A 37 15.03 12.04 27.23
CA ASN A 37 14.49 13.35 27.59
C ASN A 37 15.15 14.42 26.72
N VAL A 38 14.34 15.16 25.96
CA VAL A 38 14.82 16.20 25.05
C VAL A 38 14.75 17.59 25.66
N ASN A 39 15.71 18.41 25.25
CA ASN A 39 15.78 19.81 25.65
C ASN A 39 15.40 20.71 24.48
N HIS A 40 14.73 21.82 24.81
CA HIS A 40 14.44 22.90 23.89
C HIS A 40 15.76 23.58 23.45
N SER A 41 15.92 23.81 22.15
CA SER A 41 17.01 24.57 21.57
C SER A 41 16.63 26.04 21.41
N VAL A 42 17.54 26.94 21.80
CA VAL A 42 17.37 28.39 21.57
C VAL A 42 17.72 28.75 20.12
N GLN A 43 18.54 27.94 19.45
CA GLN A 43 18.96 28.15 18.07
C GLN A 43 18.60 26.91 17.24
N ALA A 44 17.78 27.11 16.19
CA ALA A 44 17.45 26.06 15.25
C ALA A 44 18.73 25.55 14.53
N PRO A 45 18.95 24.23 14.43
CA PRO A 45 20.04 23.68 13.62
C PRO A 45 19.90 24.09 12.15
N VAL A 46 21.01 24.46 11.50
CA VAL A 46 21.04 24.67 10.05
C VAL A 46 21.12 23.32 9.38
N LEU A 47 20.10 22.93 8.61
CA LEU A 47 20.10 21.66 7.90
C LEU A 47 21.06 21.70 6.69
N ASP A 48 22.31 21.34 6.92
CA ASP A 48 23.34 21.20 5.89
C ASP A 48 23.96 19.79 5.83
N GLY A 49 23.52 18.91 6.74
CA GLY A 49 23.99 17.54 6.88
C GLY A 49 25.27 17.43 7.72
N ILE A 50 25.69 18.49 8.42
CA ILE A 50 26.90 18.54 9.25
C ILE A 50 26.50 18.69 10.71
N LEU A 51 26.83 17.69 11.54
CA LEU A 51 26.52 17.74 12.97
C LEU A 51 27.51 18.64 13.72
N SER A 52 27.30 19.96 13.68
CA SER A 52 28.16 20.93 14.35
C SER A 52 28.00 20.89 15.87
N LYS A 53 29.12 21.04 16.60
CA LYS A 53 29.10 20.96 18.08
C LYS A 53 28.28 22.07 18.74
N ASN A 54 28.15 23.23 18.10
CA ASN A 54 27.47 24.37 18.69
C ASN A 54 25.94 24.23 18.60
N GLU A 55 25.43 23.78 17.47
CA GLU A 55 23.98 23.63 17.22
C GLU A 55 23.39 22.47 18.02
N TRP A 56 24.15 21.39 18.19
CA TRP A 56 23.69 20.16 18.84
C TRP A 56 24.13 20.01 20.31
N LYS A 57 24.74 21.05 20.92
CA LYS A 57 25.39 20.98 22.24
C LYS A 57 24.49 20.46 23.38
N ASN A 58 23.20 20.82 23.35
CA ASN A 58 22.23 20.48 24.40
C ASN A 58 21.25 19.37 23.96
N ALA A 59 21.46 18.79 22.78
CA ALA A 59 20.60 17.74 22.26
C ALA A 59 20.72 16.47 23.10
N ALA A 60 19.60 15.77 23.25
CA ALA A 60 19.59 14.45 23.84
C ALA A 60 20.33 13.48 22.91
N VAL A 61 21.10 12.54 23.48
CA VAL A 61 21.87 11.57 22.70
C VAL A 61 21.30 10.18 22.91
N VAL A 62 20.96 9.52 21.81
CA VAL A 62 20.54 8.12 21.76
C VAL A 62 21.62 7.30 21.05
N SER A 63 21.94 6.15 21.63
CA SER A 63 22.94 5.20 21.12
C SER A 63 22.56 3.75 21.51
N ASN A 64 23.47 2.80 21.31
CA ASN A 64 23.33 1.40 21.74
C ASN A 64 22.20 0.64 21.03
N PHE A 65 22.17 0.73 19.70
CA PHE A 65 21.25 -0.03 18.86
C PHE A 65 21.54 -1.53 18.99
N THR A 66 20.47 -2.33 18.95
CA THR A 66 20.49 -3.79 19.05
C THR A 66 20.03 -4.40 17.75
N GLN A 67 20.76 -5.39 17.26
CA GLN A 67 20.44 -6.14 16.05
C GLN A 67 19.17 -6.97 16.24
N LYS A 68 18.28 -6.91 15.26
CA LYS A 68 17.26 -7.93 14.97
C LYS A 68 17.84 -8.98 14.03
N GLU A 69 18.58 -8.52 13.02
CA GLU A 69 19.28 -9.33 12.03
C GLU A 69 20.71 -8.83 11.88
N PRO A 70 21.69 -9.69 11.55
CA PRO A 70 21.61 -11.15 11.45
C PRO A 70 21.76 -11.89 12.78
N ASP A 71 22.15 -11.20 13.86
CA ASP A 71 22.38 -11.80 15.18
C ASP A 71 21.49 -11.14 16.23
N GLU A 72 20.24 -11.60 16.36
CA GLU A 72 19.26 -11.02 17.28
C GLU A 72 19.83 -10.81 18.69
N GLY A 73 19.69 -9.58 19.20
CA GLY A 73 20.08 -9.21 20.55
C GLY A 73 21.54 -8.80 20.71
N LYS A 74 22.39 -8.92 19.68
CA LYS A 74 23.76 -8.37 19.71
C LYS A 74 23.76 -6.85 19.48
N PRO A 75 24.79 -6.11 19.94
CA PRO A 75 24.96 -4.70 19.57
C PRO A 75 25.10 -4.53 18.06
N ALA A 76 24.60 -3.40 17.52
CA ALA A 76 24.80 -3.03 16.12
C ALA A 76 26.28 -3.10 15.72
N SER A 77 26.61 -3.67 14.56
CA SER A 77 28.00 -3.83 14.14
C SER A 77 28.61 -2.53 13.62
N GLN A 78 27.76 -1.55 13.28
CA GLN A 78 28.15 -0.20 12.92
C GLN A 78 27.52 0.81 13.90
N PRO A 79 28.33 1.50 14.75
CA PRO A 79 27.81 2.44 15.72
C PRO A 79 26.92 3.51 15.08
N THR A 80 25.79 3.79 15.71
CA THR A 80 24.83 4.80 15.24
C THR A 80 24.39 5.66 16.43
N PHE A 81 24.39 6.97 16.23
CA PHE A 81 24.01 7.96 17.23
C PHE A 81 22.91 8.87 16.69
N VAL A 82 21.96 9.20 17.56
CA VAL A 82 20.89 10.16 17.24
C VAL A 82 20.94 11.28 18.26
N LEU A 83 20.98 12.50 17.76
CA LEU A 83 20.89 13.75 18.51
C LEU A 83 19.47 14.26 18.34
N ILE A 84 18.78 14.59 19.43
CA ILE A 84 17.39 15.03 19.39
C ILE A 84 17.24 16.34 20.15
N THR A 85 16.66 17.35 19.49
CA THR A 85 16.27 18.62 20.11
C THR A 85 15.03 19.16 19.42
N TYR A 86 14.46 20.25 19.92
CA TYR A 86 13.28 20.87 19.33
C TYR A 86 13.29 22.37 19.62
N ASP A 87 12.61 23.16 18.79
CA ASP A 87 12.28 24.55 19.08
C ASP A 87 10.75 24.70 19.16
N GLN A 88 10.21 25.92 19.02
CA GLN A 88 8.75 26.12 19.06
C GLN A 88 8.00 25.53 17.86
N ASP A 89 8.68 25.37 16.73
CA ASP A 89 8.08 25.10 15.43
C ASP A 89 8.41 23.68 14.91
N ASN A 90 9.55 23.11 15.29
CA ASN A 90 10.06 21.84 14.76
C ASN A 90 10.72 20.97 15.83
N ILE A 91 10.65 19.66 15.60
CA ILE A 91 11.57 18.69 16.21
C ILE A 91 12.69 18.36 15.22
N TYR A 92 13.92 18.26 15.74
CA TYR A 92 15.14 18.07 14.97
C TYR A 92 15.84 16.76 15.35
N PHE A 93 16.34 16.05 14.34
CA PHE A 93 17.14 14.85 14.51
C PHE A 93 18.47 14.97 13.77
N GLY A 94 19.57 14.84 14.49
CA GLY A 94 20.92 14.76 13.96
C GLY A 94 21.40 13.32 14.03
N ILE A 95 21.66 12.69 12.89
CA ILE A 95 21.92 11.26 12.77
C ILE A 95 23.38 11.08 12.36
N ARG A 96 24.12 10.27 13.12
CA ARG A 96 25.48 9.83 12.77
C ARG A 96 25.50 8.32 12.59
N CYS A 97 25.71 7.91 11.34
CA CYS A 97 25.84 6.53 10.93
C CYS A 97 27.31 6.24 10.63
N PHE A 98 28.03 5.61 11.56
CA PHE A 98 29.39 5.16 11.28
C PHE A 98 29.37 3.98 10.29
N ASP A 99 30.37 3.87 9.43
CA ASP A 99 30.65 2.65 8.68
C ASP A 99 32.16 2.47 8.59
N SER A 100 32.65 1.29 8.95
CA SER A 100 34.06 0.92 8.80
C SER A 100 34.54 0.89 7.34
N GLU A 101 33.62 0.82 6.36
CA GLU A 101 33.91 0.85 4.92
C GLU A 101 32.99 1.85 4.20
N PRO A 102 33.16 3.17 4.40
CA PRO A 102 32.25 4.20 3.87
C PRO A 102 32.07 4.17 2.34
N ASP A 103 33.11 3.79 1.59
CA ASP A 103 33.06 3.67 0.13
C ASP A 103 32.11 2.57 -0.36
N LYS A 104 31.72 1.64 0.53
CA LYS A 104 30.80 0.53 0.24
C LYS A 104 29.37 0.79 0.70
N ILE A 105 29.05 2.01 1.17
CA ILE A 105 27.68 2.39 1.53
C ILE A 105 26.80 2.33 0.28
N VAL A 106 25.78 1.47 0.34
CA VAL A 106 24.81 1.31 -0.74
C VAL A 106 23.77 2.43 -0.63
N ALA A 107 23.80 3.39 -1.54
CA ALA A 107 22.67 4.28 -1.75
C ALA A 107 22.57 4.63 -3.23
N ASN A 108 21.48 4.21 -3.85
CA ASN A 108 21.24 4.27 -5.29
C ASN A 108 19.87 4.93 -5.59
N GLU A 109 19.24 5.54 -4.60
CA GLU A 109 17.94 6.20 -4.74
C GLU A 109 17.92 7.48 -3.91
N MET A 110 17.48 8.59 -4.53
CA MET A 110 17.41 9.91 -3.91
C MET A 110 16.02 10.53 -3.96
N ARG A 111 15.07 9.88 -4.64
CA ARG A 111 13.71 10.40 -4.81
C ARG A 111 12.91 10.31 -3.53
N ARG A 112 11.92 11.19 -3.45
CA ARG A 112 10.82 11.08 -2.51
C ARG A 112 9.99 9.82 -2.80
N ASP A 113 9.49 9.17 -1.75
CA ASP A 113 8.46 8.11 -1.80
C ASP A 113 8.87 6.83 -2.53
N TYR A 114 10.17 6.66 -2.79
CA TYR A 114 10.70 5.42 -3.31
C TYR A 114 11.13 4.49 -2.17
N ASN A 115 10.88 3.19 -2.34
CA ASN A 115 11.27 2.18 -1.35
C ASN A 115 12.79 2.15 -1.14
N LEU A 116 13.22 2.50 0.08
CA LEU A 116 14.62 2.55 0.48
C LEU A 116 15.19 1.20 0.96
N SER A 117 14.41 0.12 0.98
CA SER A 117 14.82 -1.20 1.52
C SER A 117 16.11 -1.76 0.92
N ASP A 118 16.43 -1.37 -0.31
CA ASP A 118 17.65 -1.79 -1.03
C ASP A 118 18.90 -0.95 -0.68
N ASN A 119 18.79 0.06 0.22
CA ASN A 119 19.82 1.05 0.53
C ASN A 119 20.22 1.00 2.02
N ASP A 120 21.38 1.57 2.37
CA ASP A 120 21.66 1.96 3.75
C ASP A 120 20.78 3.16 4.09
N TYR A 121 19.77 2.94 4.93
CA TYR A 121 18.83 3.96 5.36
C TYR A 121 18.63 3.95 6.87
N PHE A 122 18.22 5.10 7.37
CA PHE A 122 17.87 5.33 8.76
C PHE A 122 16.39 5.73 8.85
N GLU A 123 15.69 5.18 9.84
CA GLU A 123 14.28 5.44 10.08
C GLU A 123 14.02 6.01 11.48
N ILE A 124 13.06 6.93 11.54
CA ILE A 124 12.52 7.58 12.74
C ILE A 124 11.02 7.29 12.77
N ILE A 125 10.53 6.73 13.87
CA ILE A 125 9.12 6.37 14.00
C ILE A 125 8.56 7.00 15.28
N ILE A 126 7.51 7.80 15.16
CA ILE A 126 7.03 8.69 16.23
C ILE A 126 5.53 8.45 16.50
N ASP A 127 5.20 8.00 17.71
CA ASP A 127 3.84 7.97 18.24
C ASP A 127 3.57 9.25 19.04
N THR A 128 2.94 10.21 18.38
CA THR A 128 2.68 11.54 18.91
C THR A 128 1.51 11.59 19.92
N TYR A 129 0.72 10.52 20.01
CA TYR A 129 -0.40 10.40 20.94
C TYR A 129 -0.05 9.58 22.18
N HIS A 130 1.07 8.86 22.12
CA HIS A 130 1.46 7.83 23.08
C HIS A 130 0.31 6.84 23.30
N ASP A 131 -0.37 6.47 22.22
CA ASP A 131 -1.48 5.52 22.25
C ASP A 131 -1.05 4.08 21.96
N GLN A 132 0.24 3.88 21.67
CA GLN A 132 0.86 2.57 21.42
C GLN A 132 0.17 1.83 20.27
N ARG A 133 -0.28 2.58 19.25
CA ARG A 133 -0.99 2.03 18.08
C ARG A 133 -0.70 2.79 16.81
N ASN A 134 -0.68 4.12 16.86
CA ASN A 134 -0.56 4.97 15.68
C ASN A 134 0.78 5.71 15.71
N ALA A 135 1.42 5.86 14.56
CA ALA A 135 2.69 6.56 14.47
C ALA A 135 2.89 7.21 13.09
N TYR A 136 3.87 8.10 13.02
CA TYR A 136 4.41 8.62 11.77
C TYR A 136 5.79 8.00 11.52
N TYR A 137 6.01 7.53 10.30
CA TYR A 137 7.27 6.97 9.83
C TYR A 137 7.99 7.98 8.96
N PHE A 138 9.29 8.15 9.19
CA PHE A 138 10.18 8.94 8.34
C PHE A 138 11.47 8.17 8.12
N ALA A 139 11.95 8.14 6.88
CA ALA A 139 13.23 7.51 6.54
C ALA A 139 14.03 8.35 5.56
N THR A 140 15.35 8.31 5.75
CA THR A 140 16.34 8.98 4.89
C THR A 140 17.56 8.08 4.70
N ASN A 141 18.37 8.37 3.68
CA ASN A 141 19.61 7.67 3.41
C ASN A 141 20.78 8.66 3.23
N SER A 142 21.96 8.13 2.95
CA SER A 142 23.16 8.96 2.72
C SER A 142 23.10 9.93 1.52
N LEU A 143 22.03 9.89 0.71
CA LEU A 143 21.76 10.81 -0.40
C LEU A 143 20.70 11.87 -0.05
N GLY A 144 20.11 11.79 1.15
CA GLY A 144 19.03 12.69 1.57
C GLY A 144 17.67 12.36 0.95
N ALA A 145 17.46 11.11 0.53
CA ALA A 145 16.14 10.63 0.12
C ALA A 145 15.11 10.84 1.23
N LYS A 146 13.84 10.98 0.87
CA LYS A 146 12.75 11.15 1.84
C LYS A 146 11.70 10.08 1.59
N LEU A 147 11.41 9.28 2.60
CA LEU A 147 10.30 8.35 2.59
C LEU A 147 9.48 8.56 3.86
N ASP A 148 8.17 8.64 3.75
CA ASP A 148 7.28 8.75 4.89
C ASP A 148 6.04 7.85 4.75
N CYS A 149 5.37 7.64 5.88
CA CYS A 149 4.17 6.82 5.96
C CYS A 149 3.40 7.14 7.24
N GLU A 150 2.07 7.11 7.16
CA GLU A 150 1.22 7.05 8.35
C GLU A 150 1.03 5.59 8.76
N ILE A 151 1.30 5.27 10.04
CA ILE A 151 1.12 3.95 10.62
C ILE A 151 -0.15 3.95 11.47
N LYS A 152 -1.04 2.99 11.23
CA LYS A 152 -2.22 2.74 12.05
C LYS A 152 -2.23 1.32 12.61
N SER A 153 -2.89 1.16 13.75
CA SER A 153 -3.20 -0.15 14.35
C SER A 153 -1.98 -1.07 14.43
N GLU A 154 -0.87 -0.60 15.02
CA GLU A 154 0.35 -1.39 15.24
C GLU A 154 1.02 -1.89 13.94
N GLY A 155 0.86 -1.16 12.83
CA GLY A 155 1.44 -1.52 11.54
C GLY A 155 0.50 -2.26 10.59
N GLU A 156 -0.71 -2.61 11.04
CA GLU A 156 -1.70 -3.30 10.20
C GLU A 156 -2.09 -2.50 8.95
N HIS A 157 -2.14 -1.17 9.06
CA HIS A 157 -2.33 -0.30 7.92
C HIS A 157 -1.19 0.70 7.82
N LEU A 158 -0.54 0.70 6.66
CA LEU A 158 0.57 1.56 6.30
C LEU A 158 0.14 2.40 5.11
N ASN A 159 -0.04 3.69 5.34
CA ASN A 159 -0.34 4.64 4.28
C ASN A 159 0.96 5.30 3.79
N TRP A 160 1.61 4.65 2.82
CA TRP A 160 2.81 5.17 2.13
C TRP A 160 2.48 6.33 1.19
N ASP A 161 1.19 6.60 0.92
CA ASP A 161 0.75 7.74 0.14
C ASP A 161 0.54 9.00 1.01
N TRP A 162 0.74 8.90 2.34
CA TRP A 162 0.75 10.05 3.23
C TRP A 162 2.00 10.89 3.02
N ASP A 163 1.84 12.09 2.43
CA ASP A 163 2.93 12.99 2.10
C ASP A 163 3.08 14.11 3.15
N GLY A 164 4.00 13.92 4.11
CA GLY A 164 4.24 14.89 5.18
C GLY A 164 5.18 16.03 4.80
N VAL A 165 4.95 17.26 5.24
CA VAL A 165 5.92 18.35 5.01
C VAL A 165 7.11 18.24 5.97
N TRP A 166 8.27 17.79 5.52
CA TRP A 166 9.50 17.74 6.34
C TRP A 166 10.77 17.87 5.49
N LYS A 167 11.89 18.17 6.15
CA LYS A 167 13.19 18.41 5.51
C LYS A 167 14.22 17.38 5.95
N SER A 168 15.06 16.94 5.01
CA SER A 168 16.23 16.10 5.26
C SER A 168 17.42 16.59 4.44
N LYS A 169 18.60 16.62 5.05
CA LYS A 169 19.88 16.80 4.37
C LYS A 169 20.88 15.79 4.89
N ALA A 170 21.58 15.12 3.97
CA ALA A 170 22.57 14.10 4.32
C ALA A 170 23.90 14.38 3.64
N ARG A 171 24.98 13.93 4.28
CA ARG A 171 26.34 14.06 3.79
C ARG A 171 27.14 12.80 4.10
N ARG A 172 27.92 12.32 3.14
CA ARG A 172 28.93 11.28 3.36
C ARG A 172 30.25 11.90 3.80
N ASP A 173 30.97 11.20 4.67
CA ASP A 173 32.31 11.56 5.10
C ASP A 173 33.19 10.32 5.29
N GLN A 174 34.44 10.52 5.72
CA GLN A 174 35.44 9.45 5.88
C GLN A 174 35.10 8.42 6.97
N TYR A 175 34.04 8.64 7.75
CA TYR A 175 33.64 7.73 8.84
C TYR A 175 32.30 7.06 8.56
N GLY A 176 31.62 7.41 7.47
CA GLY A 176 30.29 6.91 7.11
C GLY A 176 29.43 8.04 6.55
N TRP A 177 28.32 8.36 7.21
CA TRP A 177 27.46 9.47 6.81
C TRP A 177 26.74 10.13 8.00
N THR A 178 26.25 11.33 7.76
CA THR A 178 25.42 12.12 8.66
C THR A 178 24.14 12.54 7.96
N ALA A 179 23.08 12.74 8.72
CA ALA A 179 21.87 13.40 8.24
C ALA A 179 21.28 14.31 9.30
N GLU A 180 20.65 15.38 8.86
CA GLU A 180 19.87 16.29 9.68
C GLU A 180 18.45 16.32 9.14
N VAL A 181 17.50 16.14 10.05
CA VAL A 181 16.06 16.07 9.77
C VAL A 181 15.34 17.10 10.61
N ALA A 182 14.46 17.88 9.99
CA ALA A 182 13.51 18.74 10.70
C ALA A 182 12.09 18.36 10.33
N ILE A 183 11.28 18.10 11.34
CA ILE A 183 9.86 17.80 11.22
C ILE A 183 9.09 18.93 11.90
N PRO A 184 8.43 19.81 11.13
CA PRO A 184 7.53 20.81 11.68
C PRO A 184 6.41 20.16 12.50
N PHE A 185 6.09 20.73 13.66
CA PHE A 185 4.96 20.24 14.47
C PHE A 185 3.62 20.37 13.73
N GLN A 186 3.51 21.30 12.78
CA GLN A 186 2.31 21.42 11.95
C GLN A 186 2.03 20.16 11.12
N THR A 187 3.08 19.46 10.69
CA THR A 187 3.00 18.21 9.91
C THR A 187 2.42 17.06 10.72
N LEU A 188 2.64 17.07 12.04
CA LEU A 188 2.23 16.02 12.94
C LEU A 188 0.87 16.35 13.59
N ARG A 189 0.01 15.35 13.75
CA ARG A 189 -1.17 15.46 14.62
C ARG A 189 -0.76 15.02 16.03
N PHE A 190 -1.01 15.82 17.06
CA PHE A 190 -0.62 15.51 18.45
C PHE A 190 -1.58 16.18 19.44
N ARG A 191 -1.62 15.67 20.68
CA ARG A 191 -2.50 16.23 21.73
C ARG A 191 -2.09 17.65 22.09
N ASN A 192 -3.05 18.54 22.30
CA ASN A 192 -2.76 19.87 22.83
C ASN A 192 -2.55 19.83 24.36
N LYS A 193 -1.30 19.73 24.82
CA LYS A 193 -0.91 19.74 26.25
C LYS A 193 0.43 20.45 26.44
N ASP A 194 0.64 21.02 27.63
CA ASP A 194 1.86 21.75 27.99
C ASP A 194 3.10 20.86 28.10
N ASP A 195 2.93 19.61 28.50
CA ASP A 195 3.99 18.58 28.56
C ASP A 195 3.52 17.35 27.78
N LEU A 196 4.28 16.99 26.76
CA LEU A 196 3.98 15.90 25.85
C LEU A 196 4.96 14.75 26.03
N THR A 197 4.38 13.57 26.17
CA THR A 197 5.08 12.30 26.10
C THR A 197 4.73 11.66 24.77
N TRP A 198 5.74 11.29 23.99
CA TRP A 198 5.58 10.56 22.72
C TRP A 198 6.24 9.19 22.82
N GLY A 199 5.76 8.23 22.02
CA GLY A 199 6.53 7.02 21.74
C GLY A 199 7.52 7.28 20.61
N ILE A 200 8.72 6.71 20.67
CA ILE A 200 9.71 6.85 19.61
C ILE A 200 10.56 5.59 19.43
N ASN A 201 10.89 5.26 18.18
CA ASN A 201 11.92 4.29 17.87
C ASN A 201 12.76 4.73 16.67
N PHE A 202 13.95 4.14 16.59
CA PHE A 202 14.92 4.40 15.55
C PHE A 202 15.44 3.08 15.00
N GLY A 203 15.65 3.03 13.69
CA GLY A 203 16.20 1.86 13.00
C GLY A 203 17.28 2.25 12.00
N ARG A 204 18.27 1.38 11.80
CA ARG A 204 19.20 1.45 10.67
C ARG A 204 19.26 0.11 9.97
N PHE A 205 19.24 0.17 8.65
CA PHE A 205 19.33 -0.98 7.76
C PHE A 205 20.61 -0.87 6.94
N ILE A 206 21.41 -1.93 6.91
CA ILE A 206 22.70 -1.96 6.20
C ILE A 206 22.69 -3.16 5.24
N PRO A 207 22.25 -3.01 3.98
CA PRO A 207 22.06 -4.14 3.06
C PRO A 207 23.33 -4.97 2.85
N ARG A 208 24.50 -4.32 2.79
CA ARG A 208 25.81 -4.99 2.62
C ARG A 208 26.13 -5.98 3.74
N LYS A 209 25.68 -5.68 4.96
CA LYS A 209 25.88 -6.51 6.16
C LYS A 209 24.64 -7.33 6.53
N ARG A 210 23.51 -7.07 5.87
CA ARG A 210 22.20 -7.69 6.14
C ARG A 210 21.78 -7.47 7.58
N GLU A 211 22.07 -6.27 8.06
CA GLU A 211 21.87 -5.88 9.44
C GLU A 211 20.66 -4.95 9.54
N GLU A 212 19.75 -5.32 10.43
CA GLU A 212 18.66 -4.47 10.90
C GLU A 212 18.88 -4.24 12.38
N SER A 213 19.02 -2.98 12.78
CA SER A 213 19.36 -2.61 14.16
C SER A 213 18.42 -1.52 14.66
N PHE A 214 17.91 -1.66 15.89
CA PHE A 214 16.92 -0.77 16.49
C PHE A 214 17.36 -0.24 17.85
N TRP A 215 16.95 0.98 18.21
CA TRP A 215 17.21 1.53 19.54
C TRP A 215 16.37 0.83 20.61
N SER A 216 15.03 0.89 20.51
CA SER A 216 14.15 0.01 21.27
C SER A 216 14.06 -1.34 20.52
N PRO A 217 14.50 -2.46 21.12
CA PRO A 217 14.66 -3.72 20.42
C PRO A 217 13.34 -4.26 19.84
N ILE A 218 13.40 -4.62 18.57
CA ILE A 218 12.41 -5.42 17.87
C ILE A 218 13.01 -6.81 17.68
N THR A 219 12.30 -7.86 18.07
CA THR A 219 12.77 -9.25 17.88
C THR A 219 12.24 -9.84 16.57
N ARG A 220 12.77 -10.98 16.15
CA ARG A 220 12.24 -11.72 15.00
C ARG A 220 10.82 -12.24 15.24
N ASP A 221 10.50 -12.61 16.48
CA ASP A 221 9.13 -12.97 16.87
C ASP A 221 8.14 -11.80 16.77
N ASP A 222 8.63 -10.56 16.87
CA ASP A 222 7.80 -9.38 16.64
C ASP A 222 7.47 -9.19 15.15
N ASP A 223 8.23 -9.79 14.23
CA ASP A 223 8.07 -9.63 12.78
C ASP A 223 6.91 -10.43 12.16
N PHE A 224 6.00 -10.92 13.01
CA PHE A 224 4.75 -11.52 12.57
C PHE A 224 4.00 -10.59 11.59
N ASP A 225 3.65 -11.13 10.42
CA ASP A 225 3.00 -10.44 9.29
C ASP A 225 3.84 -9.27 8.70
N SER A 226 5.17 -9.30 8.87
CA SER A 226 6.12 -8.30 8.33
C SER A 226 5.98 -6.88 8.91
N TYR A 227 5.33 -6.73 10.07
CA TYR A 227 5.13 -5.44 10.73
C TYR A 227 5.98 -5.23 11.98
N GLY A 228 7.00 -6.05 12.24
CA GLY A 228 7.69 -6.04 13.55
C GLY A 228 8.24 -4.67 13.92
N LYS A 229 8.84 -3.97 12.96
CA LYS A 229 9.34 -2.60 13.16
C LYS A 229 8.27 -1.53 13.34
N PHE A 230 7.04 -1.81 12.93
CA PHE A 230 5.88 -0.92 13.04
C PHE A 230 5.04 -1.18 14.31
N ARG A 231 5.46 -2.10 15.19
CA ARG A 231 4.83 -2.34 16.49
C ARG A 231 5.06 -1.17 17.45
N VAL A 232 4.18 -0.18 17.37
CA VAL A 232 4.23 1.07 18.16
C VAL A 232 4.26 0.80 19.66
N SER A 233 3.59 -0.25 20.14
CA SER A 233 3.62 -0.68 21.55
C SER A 233 4.99 -1.11 22.09
N LYS A 234 5.99 -1.30 21.22
CA LYS A 234 7.38 -1.60 21.60
C LYS A 234 8.30 -0.38 21.59
N PHE A 235 7.80 0.80 21.25
CA PHE A 235 8.63 1.99 21.15
C PHE A 235 9.14 2.44 22.52
N GLY A 236 10.29 3.10 22.52
CA GLY A 236 10.76 3.82 23.69
C GLY A 236 9.94 5.09 23.94
N ILE A 237 10.26 5.81 24.99
CA ILE A 237 9.50 6.99 25.43
C ILE A 237 10.35 8.25 25.25
N LEU A 238 9.77 9.26 24.62
CA LEU A 238 10.32 10.60 24.45
C LEU A 238 9.63 11.55 25.43
N HIS A 239 10.41 12.17 26.31
CA HIS A 239 9.96 13.15 27.31
C HIS A 239 10.55 14.54 27.04
N GLY A 240 9.97 15.56 27.67
CA GLY A 240 10.55 16.91 27.70
C GLY A 240 10.10 17.85 26.59
N LEU A 241 9.13 17.42 25.76
CA LEU A 241 8.47 18.27 24.77
C LEU A 241 7.47 19.20 25.47
N ARG A 242 7.84 20.47 25.60
CA ARG A 242 7.06 21.47 26.33
C ARG A 242 6.83 22.72 25.51
N ASN A 243 5.69 23.37 25.73
CA ASN A 243 5.34 24.64 25.10
C ASN A 243 5.42 24.63 23.56
N ILE A 244 5.19 23.48 22.92
CA ILE A 244 5.15 23.38 21.47
C ILE A 244 3.78 23.85 20.98
N HIS A 245 3.77 24.67 19.92
CA HIS A 245 2.53 25.24 19.40
C HIS A 245 2.34 24.81 17.96
N ARG A 246 1.13 24.40 17.61
CA ARG A 246 0.79 24.16 16.20
C ARG A 246 0.52 25.48 15.51
N ARG A 247 1.39 25.90 14.60
CA ARG A 247 1.13 27.04 13.70
C ARG A 247 0.28 26.61 12.51
N GLY A 248 -0.64 27.49 12.09
CA GLY A 248 -1.48 27.32 10.89
C GLY A 248 -2.66 26.35 11.07
N ARG A 249 -3.89 26.88 11.01
CA ARG A 249 -5.12 26.06 11.07
C ARG A 249 -5.63 25.67 9.68
N PHE A 250 -5.16 26.37 8.65
CA PHE A 250 -5.66 26.25 7.29
C PHE A 250 -4.50 26.00 6.35
N GLN A 251 -4.61 24.98 5.52
CA GLN A 251 -3.75 24.79 4.36
C GLN A 251 -4.63 24.86 3.12
N VAL A 252 -4.19 25.60 2.12
CA VAL A 252 -4.92 25.72 0.85
C VAL A 252 -3.94 25.45 -0.28
N LYS A 253 -4.31 24.53 -1.17
CA LYS A 253 -3.55 24.09 -2.33
C LYS A 253 -4.42 24.31 -3.57
N PRO A 254 -4.48 25.56 -4.10
CA PRO A 254 -4.99 25.77 -5.44
C PRO A 254 -4.13 25.01 -6.46
N TYR A 255 -4.79 24.55 -7.51
CA TYR A 255 -4.11 23.98 -8.66
C TYR A 255 -4.73 24.46 -9.96
N THR A 256 -3.92 24.40 -11.01
CA THR A 256 -4.38 24.61 -12.38
C THR A 256 -3.78 23.54 -13.28
N VAL A 257 -4.59 23.02 -14.19
CA VAL A 257 -4.21 22.07 -15.23
C VAL A 257 -4.52 22.71 -16.58
N GLY A 258 -3.59 22.60 -17.51
CA GLY A 258 -3.79 22.99 -18.90
C GLY A 258 -3.16 21.98 -19.83
N GLY A 259 -3.82 21.66 -20.93
CA GLY A 259 -3.28 20.71 -21.88
C GLY A 259 -4.07 20.58 -23.16
N LEU A 260 -3.55 19.74 -24.04
CA LEU A 260 -4.12 19.43 -25.33
C LEU A 260 -4.11 17.92 -25.51
N GLU A 261 -5.22 17.37 -25.98
CA GLU A 261 -5.38 15.99 -26.38
C GLU A 261 -5.75 15.96 -27.87
N LYS A 262 -5.05 15.13 -28.63
CA LYS A 262 -5.28 14.94 -30.06
C LYS A 262 -5.54 13.48 -30.34
N ASN A 263 -6.75 13.19 -30.82
CA ASN A 263 -7.15 11.85 -31.21
C ASN A 263 -6.98 11.69 -32.73
N PHE A 264 -6.18 10.70 -33.13
CA PHE A 264 -5.85 10.46 -34.53
C PHE A 264 -6.73 9.37 -35.17
N GLU A 265 -7.51 8.64 -34.38
CA GLU A 265 -8.42 7.58 -34.88
C GLU A 265 -9.86 8.08 -35.07
N VAL A 266 -10.28 9.07 -34.29
CA VAL A 266 -11.63 9.65 -34.33
C VAL A 266 -11.55 11.14 -34.71
N ALA A 267 -11.99 11.45 -35.93
CA ALA A 267 -12.00 12.83 -36.43
C ALA A 267 -12.88 13.74 -35.56
N GLY A 268 -12.33 14.89 -35.15
CA GLY A 268 -13.04 15.88 -34.32
C GLY A 268 -13.09 15.56 -32.83
N ALA A 269 -12.39 14.52 -32.37
CA ALA A 269 -12.28 14.17 -30.95
C ALA A 269 -11.10 14.85 -30.22
N ASP A 270 -10.49 15.87 -30.83
CA ASP A 270 -9.46 16.70 -30.18
C ASP A 270 -10.08 17.47 -29.00
N LYS A 271 -9.36 17.53 -27.88
CA LYS A 271 -9.82 18.20 -26.66
C LYS A 271 -8.78 19.20 -26.18
N THR A 272 -9.26 20.37 -25.78
CA THR A 272 -8.47 21.27 -24.92
C THR A 272 -8.81 20.91 -23.49
N GLN A 273 -7.80 20.59 -22.70
CA GLN A 273 -7.96 20.31 -21.28
C GLN A 273 -7.62 21.59 -20.50
N GLY A 274 -8.51 22.00 -19.62
CA GLY A 274 -8.33 23.19 -18.80
C GLY A 274 -9.13 23.02 -17.53
N ASP A 275 -8.44 23.03 -16.41
CA ASP A 275 -9.08 22.84 -15.12
C ASP A 275 -8.45 23.70 -14.02
N VAL A 276 -9.28 24.12 -13.07
CA VAL A 276 -8.89 24.86 -11.88
C VAL A 276 -9.67 24.30 -10.71
N GLY A 277 -8.95 23.92 -9.66
CA GLY A 277 -9.55 23.45 -8.43
C GLY A 277 -8.78 23.94 -7.21
N ILE A 278 -9.39 23.70 -6.07
CA ILE A 278 -8.82 24.07 -4.77
C ILE A 278 -9.04 22.91 -3.82
N ASP A 279 -7.94 22.43 -3.25
CA ASP A 279 -7.97 21.57 -2.08
C ASP A 279 -7.61 22.39 -0.84
N ALA A 280 -8.32 22.17 0.25
CA ALA A 280 -8.07 22.81 1.53
C ALA A 280 -8.08 21.79 2.65
N LYS A 281 -7.17 21.96 3.61
CA LYS A 281 -7.11 21.18 4.83
C LYS A 281 -7.27 22.10 6.03
N ILE A 282 -8.24 21.78 6.88
CA ILE A 282 -8.64 22.61 8.01
C ILE A 282 -8.54 21.77 9.29
N HIS A 283 -7.69 22.19 10.21
CA HIS A 283 -7.59 21.58 11.53
C HIS A 283 -8.72 22.09 12.43
N LEU A 284 -9.79 21.30 12.56
CA LEU A 284 -10.94 21.62 13.41
C LEU A 284 -10.54 21.56 14.90
N THR A 285 -9.73 20.56 15.27
CA THR A 285 -9.08 20.44 16.58
C THR A 285 -7.63 19.98 16.40
N SER A 286 -6.89 19.73 17.47
CA SER A 286 -5.53 19.16 17.37
C SER A 286 -5.52 17.78 16.71
N ASN A 287 -6.65 17.06 16.78
CA ASN A 287 -6.76 15.66 16.39
C ASN A 287 -7.82 15.38 15.31
N ILE A 288 -8.61 16.38 14.91
CA ILE A 288 -9.65 16.29 13.88
C ILE A 288 -9.32 17.26 12.74
N VAL A 289 -9.33 16.74 11.52
CA VAL A 289 -8.98 17.44 10.28
C VAL A 289 -10.14 17.31 9.30
N SER A 290 -10.43 18.40 8.60
CA SER A 290 -11.35 18.45 7.48
C SER A 290 -10.58 18.71 6.20
N ASP A 291 -10.62 17.78 5.26
CA ASP A 291 -10.20 17.97 3.88
C ASP A 291 -11.41 18.42 3.07
N VAL A 292 -11.25 19.45 2.26
CA VAL A 292 -12.28 20.03 1.40
C VAL A 292 -11.71 20.11 0.00
N THR A 293 -12.44 19.63 -0.99
CA THR A 293 -12.06 19.75 -2.40
C THR A 293 -13.19 20.42 -3.16
N VAL A 294 -12.83 21.32 -4.06
CA VAL A 294 -13.75 21.90 -5.05
C VAL A 294 -13.12 21.66 -6.39
N ASN A 295 -13.87 20.98 -7.27
CA ASN A 295 -13.40 20.54 -8.57
C ASN A 295 -12.09 19.74 -8.43
N THR A 296 -12.19 18.51 -7.91
CA THR A 296 -10.99 17.72 -7.59
C THR A 296 -10.27 17.28 -8.86
N ASP A 297 -8.94 17.17 -8.81
CA ASP A 297 -8.17 16.78 -9.98
C ASP A 297 -8.33 15.28 -10.26
N PHE A 298 -8.79 14.95 -11.46
CA PHE A 298 -8.82 13.57 -11.98
C PHE A 298 -7.62 13.25 -12.87
N ALA A 299 -6.89 14.26 -13.35
CA ALA A 299 -5.76 14.07 -14.24
C ALA A 299 -4.65 13.35 -13.47
N GLN A 300 -4.56 12.04 -13.70
CA GLN A 300 -3.44 11.26 -13.22
C GLN A 300 -2.18 11.71 -13.97
N VAL A 301 -1.23 12.31 -13.25
CA VAL A 301 0.08 12.67 -13.82
C VAL A 301 0.90 11.43 -14.21
N GLU A 302 0.60 10.28 -13.59
CA GLU A 302 1.21 8.98 -13.88
C GLU A 302 0.17 7.99 -14.41
N ALA A 303 0.39 7.49 -15.63
CA ALA A 303 -0.45 6.46 -16.24
C ALA A 303 -0.46 5.17 -15.41
N ASP A 304 -1.62 4.50 -15.37
CA ASP A 304 -1.70 3.15 -14.87
C ASP A 304 -1.05 2.17 -15.85
N ALA A 305 -0.29 1.21 -15.33
CA ALA A 305 0.25 0.14 -16.15
C ALA A 305 -0.88 -0.81 -16.56
N GLU A 306 -0.95 -1.14 -17.84
CA GLU A 306 -1.86 -2.18 -18.32
C GLU A 306 -1.45 -3.53 -17.77
N GLN A 307 -2.46 -4.35 -17.49
CA GLN A 307 -2.29 -5.73 -17.09
C GLN A 307 -3.16 -6.59 -17.99
N VAL A 308 -2.57 -7.65 -18.55
CA VAL A 308 -3.34 -8.68 -19.23
C VAL A 308 -4.11 -9.46 -18.17
N ASN A 309 -5.43 -9.40 -18.25
CA ASN A 309 -6.30 -10.12 -17.34
C ASN A 309 -6.54 -11.55 -17.86
N LEU A 310 -5.82 -12.52 -17.30
CA LEU A 310 -6.03 -13.95 -17.57
C LEU A 310 -6.96 -14.61 -16.55
N SER A 311 -7.92 -13.85 -16.03
CA SER A 311 -8.91 -14.32 -15.06
C SER A 311 -10.30 -13.82 -15.44
N ARG A 312 -11.34 -14.46 -14.90
CA ARG A 312 -12.73 -14.01 -15.07
C ARG A 312 -13.11 -12.80 -14.22
N PHE A 313 -12.21 -12.28 -13.37
CA PHE A 313 -12.49 -11.18 -12.45
C PHE A 313 -11.91 -9.87 -12.95
N ASN A 314 -12.59 -8.77 -12.63
CA ASN A 314 -12.09 -7.44 -12.94
C ASN A 314 -10.82 -7.13 -12.14
N LEU A 315 -9.88 -6.44 -12.79
CA LEU A 315 -8.68 -5.94 -12.15
C LEU A 315 -9.02 -4.90 -11.09
N PHE A 316 -8.34 -4.99 -9.95
CA PHE A 316 -8.37 -3.98 -8.90
C PHE A 316 -7.24 -2.97 -9.12
N PHE A 317 -7.58 -1.68 -9.17
CA PHE A 317 -6.60 -0.61 -9.29
C PHE A 317 -6.62 0.30 -8.04
N PRO A 318 -5.47 0.65 -7.46
CA PRO A 318 -5.41 1.50 -6.27
C PRO A 318 -5.89 2.94 -6.54
N GLU A 319 -6.25 3.66 -5.48
CA GLU A 319 -6.55 5.10 -5.54
C GLU A 319 -5.26 5.92 -5.72
N LYS A 320 -5.34 7.06 -6.40
CA LYS A 320 -4.20 7.96 -6.65
C LYS A 320 -4.49 9.45 -6.41
N ARG A 321 -5.75 9.82 -6.12
CA ARG A 321 -6.16 11.22 -5.93
C ARG A 321 -5.93 11.66 -4.48
N ASP A 322 -5.16 12.73 -4.27
CA ASP A 322 -4.78 13.30 -2.97
C ASP A 322 -5.95 13.37 -1.98
N PHE A 323 -7.12 13.86 -2.43
CA PHE A 323 -8.31 14.00 -1.58
C PHE A 323 -8.78 12.68 -0.95
N PHE A 324 -8.56 11.53 -1.59
CA PHE A 324 -9.00 10.24 -1.06
C PHE A 324 -7.92 9.49 -0.29
N LEU A 325 -6.63 9.76 -0.52
CA LEU A 325 -5.50 8.98 0.01
C LEU A 325 -5.33 9.11 1.53
N GLU A 326 -5.33 10.34 2.07
CA GLU A 326 -5.13 10.55 3.51
C GLU A 326 -6.33 10.06 4.33
N GLY A 327 -6.11 9.23 5.35
CA GLY A 327 -7.19 8.69 6.17
C GLY A 327 -8.13 7.71 5.47
N LEU A 328 -7.78 7.22 4.26
CA LEU A 328 -8.53 6.17 3.56
C LEU A 328 -8.72 4.90 4.42
N ASP A 329 -7.70 4.57 5.22
CA ASP A 329 -7.67 3.41 6.11
C ASP A 329 -8.79 3.41 7.17
N ILE A 330 -9.32 4.58 7.51
CA ILE A 330 -10.45 4.69 8.44
C ILE A 330 -11.68 4.00 7.84
N PHE A 331 -11.87 4.12 6.52
CA PHE A 331 -12.99 3.54 5.77
C PHE A 331 -12.69 2.14 5.23
N ASN A 332 -11.55 1.54 5.56
CA ASN A 332 -11.21 0.20 5.11
C ASN A 332 -11.96 -0.86 5.93
N VAL A 333 -12.98 -1.48 5.33
CA VAL A 333 -13.68 -2.66 5.86
C VAL A 333 -13.86 -3.65 4.71
N GLY A 334 -13.29 -4.85 4.83
CA GLY A 334 -13.25 -5.85 3.76
C GLY A 334 -12.35 -7.04 4.11
N GLU A 335 -12.13 -7.96 3.16
CA GLU A 335 -11.30 -9.18 3.32
C GLU A 335 -9.77 -8.90 3.32
N GLY A 336 -9.32 -7.73 3.77
CA GLY A 336 -7.92 -7.47 4.15
C GLY A 336 -6.82 -7.56 3.07
N SER A 337 -7.14 -7.70 1.79
CA SER A 337 -6.15 -7.71 0.70
C SER A 337 -6.37 -6.54 -0.27
N PHE A 338 -5.42 -5.61 -0.35
CA PHE A 338 -5.50 -4.45 -1.26
C PHE A 338 -5.17 -4.77 -2.72
N SER A 339 -4.60 -5.93 -3.02
CA SER A 339 -4.22 -6.27 -4.40
C SER A 339 -5.34 -6.96 -5.17
N ASN A 340 -6.23 -7.68 -4.47
CA ASN A 340 -7.38 -8.34 -5.09
C ASN A 340 -8.43 -8.77 -4.03
N PRO A 341 -9.13 -7.83 -3.35
CA PRO A 341 -10.07 -8.20 -2.30
C PRO A 341 -11.30 -8.90 -2.87
N LEU A 342 -11.75 -9.99 -2.23
CA LEU A 342 -13.06 -10.58 -2.51
C LEU A 342 -14.18 -9.57 -2.24
N THR A 343 -14.03 -8.82 -1.13
CA THR A 343 -14.89 -7.71 -0.73
C THR A 343 -14.13 -6.56 -0.11
N LEU A 344 -14.51 -5.35 -0.51
CA LEU A 344 -14.16 -4.09 0.12
C LEU A 344 -15.41 -3.20 0.11
N LEU A 345 -15.87 -2.73 1.28
CA LEU A 345 -17.15 -2.02 1.36
C LEU A 345 -17.08 -0.60 0.81
N PHE A 346 -15.93 0.07 0.97
CA PHE A 346 -15.67 1.41 0.47
C PHE A 346 -14.45 1.40 -0.45
N PHE A 347 -14.66 1.70 -1.72
CA PHE A 347 -13.62 1.79 -2.74
C PHE A 347 -13.74 3.14 -3.44
N SER A 348 -12.91 4.11 -3.04
CA SER A 348 -12.99 5.51 -3.49
C SER A 348 -12.91 5.67 -5.01
N ARG A 349 -12.25 4.75 -5.71
CA ARG A 349 -12.18 4.73 -7.18
C ARG A 349 -13.53 4.46 -7.86
N ARG A 350 -14.59 4.11 -7.12
CA ARG A 350 -15.99 4.11 -7.58
C ARG A 350 -16.60 5.52 -7.65
N ILE A 351 -16.00 6.50 -6.99
CA ILE A 351 -16.47 7.88 -6.92
C ILE A 351 -15.78 8.66 -8.03
N GLY A 352 -16.57 9.21 -8.95
CA GLY A 352 -16.07 9.98 -10.09
C GLY A 352 -15.66 9.15 -11.31
N LEU A 353 -15.93 7.83 -11.28
CA LEU A 353 -15.72 6.93 -12.42
C LEU A 353 -16.95 6.05 -12.59
N HIS A 354 -17.55 6.09 -13.77
CA HIS A 354 -18.66 5.24 -14.17
C HIS A 354 -18.17 4.21 -15.19
N ARG A 355 -18.61 2.96 -15.05
CA ARG A 355 -18.39 1.94 -16.08
C ARG A 355 -19.69 1.71 -16.83
N ASP A 356 -19.69 1.97 -18.13
CA ASP A 356 -20.84 1.70 -19.00
C ASP A 356 -21.20 0.20 -18.91
N PRO A 357 -22.44 -0.16 -18.55
CA PRO A 357 -22.83 -1.55 -18.39
C PRO A 357 -22.94 -2.33 -19.72
N ALA A 358 -23.08 -1.64 -20.85
CA ALA A 358 -23.21 -2.22 -22.18
C ALA A 358 -21.86 -2.31 -22.91
N THR A 359 -21.02 -1.29 -22.83
CA THR A 359 -19.73 -1.25 -23.54
C THR A 359 -18.52 -1.51 -22.64
N PHE A 360 -18.71 -1.54 -21.32
CA PHE A 360 -17.64 -1.61 -20.31
C PHE A 360 -16.63 -0.46 -20.35
N GLU A 361 -16.93 0.59 -21.11
CA GLU A 361 -16.15 1.82 -21.19
C GLU A 361 -16.13 2.53 -19.82
N LEU A 362 -14.96 3.05 -19.43
CA LEU A 362 -14.82 3.88 -18.23
C LEU A 362 -15.01 5.35 -18.61
N VAL A 363 -15.99 5.98 -17.98
CA VAL A 363 -16.36 7.38 -18.19
C VAL A 363 -16.14 8.15 -16.90
N GLU A 364 -15.37 9.23 -16.98
CA GLU A 364 -15.12 10.11 -15.84
C GLU A 364 -16.36 10.95 -15.52
N THR A 365 -16.70 11.04 -14.23
CA THR A 365 -17.73 11.94 -13.72
C THR A 365 -17.09 12.95 -12.78
N PRO A 366 -16.96 14.24 -13.18
CA PRO A 366 -16.30 15.25 -12.38
C PRO A 366 -16.87 15.34 -10.95
N ILE A 367 -16.01 15.56 -9.96
CA ILE A 367 -16.42 15.82 -8.58
C ILE A 367 -16.52 17.33 -8.42
N VAL A 368 -17.76 17.81 -8.29
CA VAL A 368 -18.07 19.24 -8.12
C VAL A 368 -17.50 19.73 -6.79
N GLY A 369 -17.63 18.91 -5.75
CA GLY A 369 -17.03 19.19 -4.45
C GLY A 369 -17.15 18.02 -3.48
N GLY A 370 -16.28 18.04 -2.48
CA GLY A 370 -16.25 17.01 -1.45
C GLY A 370 -15.72 17.55 -0.13
N VAL A 371 -16.24 17.00 0.96
CA VAL A 371 -15.76 17.22 2.33
C VAL A 371 -15.45 15.87 2.95
N LYS A 372 -14.31 15.78 3.61
CA LYS A 372 -13.90 14.62 4.39
C LYS A 372 -13.42 15.08 5.75
N VAL A 373 -14.01 14.58 6.83
CA VAL A 373 -13.58 14.88 8.20
C VAL A 373 -13.04 13.60 8.82
N THR A 374 -11.77 13.62 9.23
CA THR A 374 -11.12 12.47 9.87
C THR A 374 -10.38 12.90 11.12
N GLY A 375 -10.40 12.05 12.14
CA GLY A 375 -9.66 12.33 13.35
C GLY A 375 -9.92 11.36 14.49
N LYS A 376 -9.16 11.54 15.55
CA LYS A 376 -9.25 10.71 16.76
C LYS A 376 -9.31 11.57 18.00
N GLU A 377 -10.35 11.41 18.81
CA GLU A 377 -10.50 12.11 20.09
C GLU A 377 -10.67 11.09 21.22
N GLY A 378 -9.68 11.06 22.13
CA GLY A 378 -9.62 10.04 23.17
C GLY A 378 -9.61 8.62 22.57
N PRO A 379 -10.53 7.72 22.99
CA PRO A 379 -10.62 6.36 22.45
C PRO A 379 -11.43 6.28 21.15
N TYR A 380 -11.98 7.38 20.63
CA TYR A 380 -12.86 7.36 19.45
C TYR A 380 -12.14 7.90 18.22
N GLU A 381 -12.23 7.16 17.11
CA GLU A 381 -11.80 7.62 15.79
C GLU A 381 -13.03 7.78 14.90
N ILE A 382 -13.12 8.90 14.20
CA ILE A 382 -14.27 9.31 13.41
C ILE A 382 -13.80 9.58 11.97
N GLY A 383 -14.58 9.10 11.01
CA GLY A 383 -14.44 9.42 9.60
C GLY A 383 -15.79 9.80 9.02
N MET A 384 -15.87 10.94 8.35
CA MET A 384 -17.04 11.36 7.57
C MET A 384 -16.56 11.77 6.19
N LEU A 385 -17.32 11.43 5.16
CA LEU A 385 -17.07 11.81 3.78
C LEU A 385 -18.41 12.15 3.14
N ASP A 386 -18.45 13.22 2.38
CA ASP A 386 -19.58 13.59 1.54
C ASP A 386 -19.06 14.19 0.23
N VAL A 387 -19.43 13.61 -0.90
CA VAL A 387 -18.91 13.96 -2.23
C VAL A 387 -20.04 14.03 -3.24
N PHE A 388 -20.05 15.09 -4.05
CA PHE A 388 -21.00 15.27 -5.14
C PHE A 388 -20.29 15.17 -6.49
N THR A 389 -20.85 14.35 -7.37
CA THR A 389 -20.42 14.25 -8.77
C THR A 389 -21.34 15.07 -9.67
N ASP A 390 -20.86 15.47 -10.84
CA ASP A 390 -21.66 16.17 -11.85
C ASP A 390 -22.47 15.20 -12.73
N ASP A 391 -23.46 15.71 -13.47
CA ASP A 391 -24.10 14.91 -14.52
C ASP A 391 -23.25 14.85 -15.79
N VAL A 392 -23.20 13.68 -16.42
CA VAL A 392 -22.40 13.45 -17.63
C VAL A 392 -23.25 12.84 -18.71
N LYS A 393 -23.15 13.42 -19.91
CA LYS A 393 -23.80 12.92 -21.13
C LYS A 393 -22.72 12.54 -22.13
N TYR A 394 -22.73 11.29 -22.56
CA TYR A 394 -21.79 10.78 -23.56
C TYR A 394 -22.50 9.87 -24.56
N THR A 395 -21.83 9.63 -25.68
CA THR A 395 -22.24 8.59 -26.64
C THR A 395 -21.28 7.43 -26.45
N ASN A 396 -21.79 6.26 -26.09
CA ASN A 396 -20.97 5.09 -25.84
C ASN A 396 -20.44 4.49 -27.16
N LEU A 397 -19.54 3.51 -27.06
CA LEU A 397 -18.99 2.79 -28.23
C LEU A 397 -20.03 2.13 -29.15
N ASN A 398 -21.25 1.86 -28.67
CA ASN A 398 -22.34 1.33 -29.48
C ASN A 398 -23.12 2.43 -30.23
N GLY A 399 -22.82 3.70 -29.98
CA GLY A 399 -23.55 4.85 -30.53
C GLY A 399 -24.76 5.28 -29.69
N ASP A 400 -24.99 4.68 -28.52
CA ASP A 400 -26.11 5.02 -27.65
C ASP A 400 -25.80 6.27 -26.83
N ARG A 401 -26.78 7.16 -26.69
CA ARG A 401 -26.68 8.31 -25.78
C ARG A 401 -26.99 7.87 -24.35
N VAL A 402 -26.00 8.03 -23.48
CA VAL A 402 -26.10 7.68 -22.06
C VAL A 402 -26.01 8.95 -21.22
N GLU A 403 -26.90 9.08 -20.23
CA GLU A 403 -26.90 10.15 -19.24
C GLU A 403 -26.67 9.56 -17.85
N ILE A 404 -25.58 9.99 -17.21
CA ILE A 404 -25.25 9.66 -15.83
C ILE A 404 -25.74 10.85 -14.98
N PRO A 405 -26.73 10.66 -14.08
CA PRO A 405 -27.19 11.74 -13.22
C PRO A 405 -26.14 12.08 -12.17
N GLN A 406 -26.20 13.31 -11.65
CA GLN A 406 -25.44 13.69 -10.45
C GLN A 406 -25.73 12.74 -9.29
N VAL A 407 -24.67 12.30 -8.61
CA VAL A 407 -24.73 11.38 -7.47
C VAL A 407 -24.06 11.99 -6.24
N ASN A 408 -24.73 11.87 -5.10
CA ASN A 408 -24.16 12.10 -3.78
C ASN A 408 -23.62 10.79 -3.19
N PHE A 409 -22.40 10.84 -2.67
CA PHE A 409 -21.74 9.74 -1.99
C PHE A 409 -21.41 10.17 -0.56
N SER A 410 -21.99 9.52 0.43
CA SER A 410 -21.69 9.75 1.84
C SER A 410 -21.10 8.50 2.50
N ALA A 411 -20.08 8.67 3.33
CA ALA A 411 -19.55 7.64 4.20
C ALA A 411 -19.42 8.15 5.64
N PHE A 412 -19.77 7.30 6.59
CA PHE A 412 -19.61 7.53 8.02
C PHE A 412 -18.90 6.35 8.65
N ARG A 413 -17.96 6.65 9.53
CA ARG A 413 -17.16 5.70 10.29
C ARG A 413 -17.05 6.17 11.73
N LEU A 414 -17.26 5.25 12.65
CA LEU A 414 -16.93 5.40 14.06
C LEU A 414 -16.19 4.15 14.53
N LYS A 415 -14.95 4.32 15.02
CA LYS A 415 -14.17 3.28 15.70
C LYS A 415 -14.00 3.68 17.16
N ARG A 416 -13.96 2.67 18.03
CA ARG A 416 -13.61 2.84 19.43
C ARG A 416 -12.53 1.86 19.81
N ASP A 417 -11.44 2.39 20.34
CA ASP A 417 -10.39 1.60 20.96
C ASP A 417 -10.94 0.88 22.20
N VAL A 418 -10.72 -0.42 22.24
CA VAL A 418 -11.02 -1.30 23.37
C VAL A 418 -9.76 -2.07 23.74
N PHE A 419 -9.58 -2.39 25.03
CA PHE A 419 -8.35 -3.00 25.53
C PHE A 419 -7.09 -2.22 25.12
N LYS A 420 -5.92 -2.86 25.09
CA LYS A 420 -4.65 -2.20 24.77
C LYS A 420 -4.43 -2.00 23.27
N ARG A 421 -4.83 -2.97 22.44
CA ARG A 421 -4.53 -2.99 20.99
C ARG A 421 -5.70 -3.44 20.11
N SER A 422 -6.92 -3.30 20.60
CA SER A 422 -8.13 -3.79 19.93
C SER A 422 -9.08 -2.66 19.62
N TYR A 423 -9.96 -2.83 18.65
CA TYR A 423 -11.01 -1.85 18.37
C TYR A 423 -12.31 -2.54 17.96
N VAL A 424 -13.41 -1.82 18.14
CA VAL A 424 -14.72 -2.13 17.54
C VAL A 424 -15.19 -0.93 16.75
N GLY A 425 -15.96 -1.15 15.69
CA GLY A 425 -16.35 -0.07 14.82
C GLY A 425 -17.70 -0.29 14.14
N PHE A 426 -18.25 0.84 13.68
CA PHE A 426 -19.44 0.92 12.85
C PHE A 426 -19.13 1.72 11.57
N MET A 427 -19.75 1.33 10.46
CA MET A 427 -19.69 2.03 9.18
C MET A 427 -21.09 2.14 8.56
N GLY A 428 -21.38 3.30 7.96
CA GLY A 428 -22.53 3.51 7.10
C GLY A 428 -22.09 4.17 5.80
N LEU A 429 -22.55 3.66 4.66
CA LEU A 429 -22.30 4.18 3.33
C LEU A 429 -23.63 4.46 2.63
N SER A 430 -23.69 5.53 1.85
CA SER A 430 -24.88 5.90 1.07
C SER A 430 -24.46 6.44 -0.30
N LYS A 431 -25.04 5.88 -1.35
CA LYS A 431 -24.99 6.39 -2.71
C LYS A 431 -26.40 6.79 -3.13
N ASP A 432 -26.59 8.06 -3.44
CA ASP A 432 -27.89 8.64 -3.75
C ASP A 432 -27.82 9.51 -5.03
N PRO A 433 -28.21 8.96 -6.19
CA PRO A 433 -28.43 9.71 -7.42
C PRO A 433 -29.60 10.69 -7.26
N THR A 434 -29.39 11.93 -7.68
CA THR A 434 -30.38 13.02 -7.59
C THR A 434 -31.67 12.75 -8.38
N ARG A 435 -31.64 11.85 -9.35
CA ARG A 435 -32.78 11.45 -10.18
C ARG A 435 -32.92 9.93 -10.24
N GLY A 436 -34.17 9.47 -10.34
CA GLY A 436 -34.49 8.04 -10.54
C GLY A 436 -34.81 7.24 -9.29
N GLY A 437 -34.75 7.83 -8.08
CA GLY A 437 -35.23 7.20 -6.83
C GLY A 437 -34.52 5.90 -6.42
N ARG A 438 -33.34 5.63 -6.98
CA ARG A 438 -32.53 4.43 -6.71
C ARG A 438 -31.39 4.79 -5.78
N TYR A 439 -31.41 4.34 -4.53
CA TYR A 439 -30.28 4.48 -3.61
C TYR A 439 -29.62 3.13 -3.32
N ASN A 440 -28.37 3.16 -2.87
CA ASN A 440 -27.71 2.01 -2.26
C ASN A 440 -27.13 2.41 -0.92
N ARG A 441 -27.47 1.65 0.13
CA ARG A 441 -26.92 1.86 1.48
C ARG A 441 -26.20 0.61 1.95
N THR A 442 -25.06 0.78 2.60
CA THR A 442 -24.31 -0.33 3.21
C THR A 442 -24.04 0.00 4.66
N PHE A 443 -24.31 -0.94 5.57
CA PHE A 443 -24.00 -0.80 6.99
C PHE A 443 -23.09 -1.94 7.41
N ALA A 444 -22.10 -1.66 8.27
CA ALA A 444 -21.23 -2.69 8.80
C ALA A 444 -20.85 -2.44 10.25
N VAL A 445 -20.60 -3.53 10.97
CA VAL A 445 -19.96 -3.56 12.28
C VAL A 445 -18.72 -4.43 12.16
N ASP A 446 -17.59 -3.95 12.65
CA ASP A 446 -16.31 -4.64 12.55
C ASP A 446 -15.51 -4.57 13.86
N GLY A 447 -14.49 -5.40 13.97
CA GLY A 447 -13.56 -5.33 15.09
C GLY A 447 -12.28 -6.12 14.83
N ALA A 448 -11.22 -5.68 15.51
CA ALA A 448 -9.93 -6.34 15.52
C ALA A 448 -9.45 -6.49 16.96
N PHE A 449 -9.03 -7.70 17.33
CA PHE A 449 -8.60 -8.05 18.67
C PHE A 449 -7.25 -8.75 18.65
N THR A 450 -6.26 -8.16 19.31
CA THR A 450 -4.91 -8.73 19.44
C THR A 450 -4.67 -9.27 20.85
N PHE A 451 -4.40 -10.56 20.95
CA PHE A 451 -4.10 -11.28 22.19
C PHE A 451 -2.63 -11.75 22.19
N ASP A 452 -1.92 -11.58 23.32
CA ASP A 452 -0.57 -12.12 23.58
C ASP A 452 0.46 -11.97 22.46
N ASN A 453 0.49 -10.79 21.80
CA ASN A 453 1.40 -10.37 20.71
C ASN A 453 1.34 -11.17 19.40
N ASN A 454 0.78 -12.38 19.44
CA ASN A 454 0.93 -13.37 18.39
C ASN A 454 -0.41 -13.87 17.86
N LEU A 455 -1.54 -13.62 18.54
CA LEU A 455 -2.88 -14.01 18.10
C LEU A 455 -3.68 -12.75 17.72
N ASN A 456 -4.21 -12.72 16.50
CA ASN A 456 -5.15 -11.68 16.06
C ASN A 456 -6.46 -12.32 15.60
N VAL A 457 -7.57 -11.73 16.02
CA VAL A 457 -8.93 -12.09 15.58
C VAL A 457 -9.58 -10.83 15.03
N LYS A 458 -9.94 -10.84 13.75
CA LYS A 458 -10.53 -9.71 13.04
C LYS A 458 -11.80 -10.17 12.33
N GLY A 459 -12.72 -9.26 12.08
CA GLY A 459 -13.91 -9.60 11.34
C GLY A 459 -14.90 -8.46 11.20
N TYR A 460 -15.88 -8.66 10.33
CA TYR A 460 -16.99 -7.74 10.16
C TYR A 460 -18.27 -8.48 9.77
N VAL A 461 -19.39 -7.81 9.99
CA VAL A 461 -20.70 -8.17 9.44
C VAL A 461 -21.27 -6.94 8.77
N ALA A 462 -21.72 -7.08 7.53
CA ALA A 462 -22.26 -6.00 6.73
C ALA A 462 -23.60 -6.38 6.10
N LYS A 463 -24.42 -5.37 5.82
CA LYS A 463 -25.71 -5.51 5.13
C LYS A 463 -25.85 -4.41 4.09
N THR A 464 -26.37 -4.75 2.92
CA THR A 464 -26.72 -3.78 1.87
C THR A 464 -28.22 -3.61 1.76
N GLN A 465 -28.68 -2.40 1.46
CA GLN A 465 -30.08 -2.08 1.19
C GLN A 465 -30.17 -1.38 -0.16
N THR A 466 -30.91 -2.00 -1.09
CA THR A 466 -31.21 -1.47 -2.42
C THR A 466 -32.72 -1.57 -2.65
N PRO A 467 -33.42 -0.51 -3.11
CA PRO A 467 -34.83 -0.58 -3.45
C PRO A 467 -35.16 -1.75 -4.37
N GLY A 468 -36.20 -2.51 -4.03
CA GLY A 468 -36.65 -3.67 -4.81
C GLY A 468 -35.89 -4.98 -4.53
N VAL A 469 -34.80 -4.96 -3.76
CA VAL A 469 -34.02 -6.15 -3.41
C VAL A 469 -34.30 -6.53 -1.94
N LYS A 470 -34.62 -7.80 -1.68
CA LYS A 470 -34.95 -8.29 -0.32
C LYS A 470 -34.23 -9.61 0.00
N GLY A 471 -33.73 -9.72 1.23
CA GLY A 471 -33.12 -10.93 1.79
C GLY A 471 -31.79 -11.30 1.13
N LYS A 472 -31.01 -12.19 1.77
CA LYS A 472 -29.68 -12.65 1.30
C LYS A 472 -28.72 -11.49 0.96
N ASP A 473 -28.84 -10.39 1.68
CA ASP A 473 -28.20 -9.09 1.47
C ASP A 473 -27.13 -8.81 2.53
N TRP A 474 -26.57 -9.86 3.12
CA TRP A 474 -25.56 -9.82 4.18
C TRP A 474 -24.21 -10.30 3.67
N ASN A 475 -23.16 -9.81 4.32
CA ASN A 475 -21.79 -10.31 4.23
C ASN A 475 -21.25 -10.49 5.65
N SER A 476 -20.54 -11.57 5.91
CA SER A 476 -19.78 -11.72 7.16
C SER A 476 -18.38 -12.27 6.87
N HIS A 477 -17.42 -11.84 7.68
CA HIS A 477 -16.03 -12.27 7.57
C HIS A 477 -15.40 -12.39 8.96
N VAL A 478 -14.61 -13.44 9.17
CA VAL A 478 -13.75 -13.61 10.33
C VAL A 478 -12.38 -14.11 9.87
N ASP A 479 -11.33 -13.50 10.40
CA ASP A 479 -9.93 -13.86 10.22
C ASP A 479 -9.30 -14.12 11.59
N VAL A 480 -8.73 -15.31 11.77
CA VAL A 480 -7.93 -15.67 12.93
C VAL A 480 -6.52 -16.00 12.47
N THR A 481 -5.55 -15.21 12.90
CA THR A 481 -4.14 -15.41 12.57
C THR A 481 -3.33 -15.64 13.84
N TRP A 482 -2.42 -16.60 13.83
CA TRP A 482 -1.43 -16.76 14.87
C TRP A 482 -0.02 -16.95 14.29
N GLY A 483 1.02 -16.38 14.91
CA GLY A 483 2.38 -16.72 14.49
C GLY A 483 3.52 -16.11 15.30
N SER A 484 4.73 -16.51 14.91
CA SER A 484 6.06 -16.22 15.49
C SER A 484 7.14 -16.29 14.39
N ASP A 485 8.43 -16.19 14.73
CA ASP A 485 9.52 -16.35 13.73
C ASP A 485 9.50 -17.73 13.05
N LEU A 486 9.05 -18.78 13.76
CA LEU A 486 9.07 -20.15 13.24
C LEU A 486 7.74 -20.61 12.64
N PHE A 487 6.59 -20.19 13.19
CA PHE A 487 5.29 -20.72 12.78
C PHE A 487 4.33 -19.60 12.43
N TYR A 488 3.50 -19.83 11.41
CA TYR A 488 2.38 -18.97 11.07
C TYR A 488 1.17 -19.83 10.72
N THR A 489 0.00 -19.42 11.18
CA THR A 489 -1.27 -20.04 10.78
C THR A 489 -2.35 -18.99 10.65
N ARG A 490 -3.26 -19.25 9.71
CA ARG A 490 -4.39 -18.40 9.41
C ARG A 490 -5.61 -19.26 9.14
N ALA A 491 -6.75 -18.85 9.67
CA ALA A 491 -8.04 -19.42 9.35
C ALA A 491 -9.04 -18.29 9.10
N ARG A 492 -9.62 -18.27 7.90
CA ARG A 492 -10.58 -17.27 7.45
C ARG A 492 -11.88 -17.93 7.02
N PHE A 493 -12.98 -17.25 7.34
CA PHE A 493 -14.31 -17.60 6.86
C PHE A 493 -15.00 -16.35 6.32
N THR A 494 -15.52 -16.41 5.10
CA THR A 494 -16.33 -15.34 4.49
C THR A 494 -17.64 -15.92 3.98
N ASP A 495 -18.77 -15.28 4.28
CA ASP A 495 -20.11 -15.62 3.77
C ASP A 495 -20.68 -14.38 3.06
N ILE A 496 -21.05 -14.52 1.79
CA ILE A 496 -21.57 -13.43 0.95
C ILE A 496 -22.89 -13.84 0.35
N GLY A 497 -23.98 -13.23 0.81
CA GLY A 497 -25.31 -13.50 0.29
C GLY A 497 -25.49 -13.11 -1.18
N ARG A 498 -26.37 -13.83 -1.89
CA ARG A 498 -26.69 -13.61 -3.32
C ARG A 498 -27.03 -12.16 -3.69
N ASN A 499 -27.72 -11.45 -2.81
CA ASN A 499 -28.23 -10.09 -3.04
C ASN A 499 -27.35 -9.01 -2.40
N PHE A 500 -26.21 -9.38 -1.81
CA PHE A 500 -25.27 -8.42 -1.26
C PHE A 500 -24.66 -7.58 -2.40
N ASN A 501 -24.79 -6.26 -2.32
CA ASN A 501 -24.37 -5.35 -3.38
C ASN A 501 -23.89 -4.00 -2.82
N PRO A 502 -22.61 -3.87 -2.42
CA PRO A 502 -22.05 -2.59 -1.97
C PRO A 502 -21.65 -1.75 -3.21
N GLU A 503 -22.52 -0.85 -3.67
CA GLU A 503 -22.26 -0.08 -4.90
C GLU A 503 -21.10 0.92 -4.77
N MET A 504 -20.78 1.34 -3.54
CA MET A 504 -19.60 2.17 -3.24
C MET A 504 -18.33 1.33 -3.02
N GLY A 505 -18.43 0.00 -3.12
CA GLY A 505 -17.36 -0.94 -2.82
C GLY A 505 -16.86 -1.71 -4.03
N PHE A 506 -16.14 -2.79 -3.72
CA PHE A 506 -15.65 -3.79 -4.64
C PHE A 506 -16.12 -5.17 -4.18
N LEU A 507 -16.66 -5.96 -5.10
CA LEU A 507 -17.23 -7.28 -4.84
C LEU A 507 -16.96 -8.17 -6.06
N GLN A 508 -16.26 -9.28 -5.85
CA GLN A 508 -15.90 -10.21 -6.93
C GLN A 508 -16.91 -11.35 -7.10
N TRP A 509 -17.43 -11.85 -5.98
CA TRP A 509 -18.30 -13.02 -5.94
C TRP A 509 -19.60 -12.70 -5.22
N ARG A 510 -20.66 -13.43 -5.57
CA ARG A 510 -21.95 -13.40 -4.87
C ARG A 510 -22.38 -14.82 -4.58
N ASP A 511 -23.20 -14.96 -3.54
CA ASP A 511 -23.81 -16.23 -3.16
C ASP A 511 -22.81 -17.31 -2.72
N ILE A 512 -21.73 -16.95 -2.02
CA ILE A 512 -20.67 -17.88 -1.65
C ILE A 512 -20.38 -18.00 -0.16
N ARG A 513 -19.76 -19.12 0.21
CA ARG A 513 -19.03 -19.36 1.46
C ARG A 513 -17.60 -19.72 1.14
N LYS A 514 -16.66 -18.93 1.63
CA LYS A 514 -15.22 -19.13 1.49
C LYS A 514 -14.62 -19.59 2.81
N TYR A 515 -13.83 -20.65 2.74
CA TYR A 515 -12.99 -21.14 3.82
C TYR A 515 -11.54 -21.05 3.34
N ASP A 516 -10.70 -20.31 4.06
CA ASP A 516 -9.29 -20.15 3.74
C ASP A 516 -8.46 -20.57 4.94
N PHE A 517 -7.50 -21.45 4.71
CA PHE A 517 -6.59 -21.94 5.73
C PHE A 517 -5.15 -21.84 5.23
N GLY A 518 -4.32 -21.15 6.00
CA GLY A 518 -2.90 -21.00 5.76
C GLY A 518 -2.09 -21.58 6.93
N PHE A 519 -0.98 -22.22 6.62
CA PHE A 519 0.01 -22.65 7.59
C PHE A 519 1.41 -22.52 6.99
N SER A 520 2.37 -22.03 7.76
CA SER A 520 3.76 -22.08 7.36
C SER A 520 4.71 -22.36 8.52
N VAL A 521 5.84 -22.99 8.18
CA VAL A 521 6.98 -23.17 9.07
C VAL A 521 8.20 -22.54 8.42
N SER A 522 8.93 -21.71 9.18
CA SER A 522 9.97 -20.85 8.65
C SER A 522 11.35 -21.09 9.29
N PRO A 523 11.94 -22.30 9.23
CA PRO A 523 13.24 -22.58 9.84
C PRO A 523 14.38 -21.75 9.24
N ARG A 524 15.44 -21.56 10.02
CA ARG A 524 16.69 -20.87 9.63
C ARG A 524 17.87 -21.87 9.59
N PRO A 525 17.92 -22.76 8.59
CA PRO A 525 18.99 -23.75 8.49
C PRO A 525 20.34 -23.08 8.19
N LYS A 526 21.44 -23.65 8.68
CA LYS A 526 22.80 -23.09 8.50
C LYS A 526 23.55 -23.62 7.26
N PHE A 527 22.90 -24.39 6.39
CA PHE A 527 23.51 -24.94 5.18
C PHE A 527 23.11 -24.12 3.94
N LEU A 528 23.83 -24.29 2.83
CA LEU A 528 23.55 -23.67 1.52
C LEU A 528 23.37 -22.15 1.52
N ASN A 529 24.04 -21.43 2.44
CA ASN A 529 23.93 -19.97 2.55
C ASN A 529 22.48 -19.48 2.75
N THR A 530 21.61 -20.33 3.31
CA THR A 530 20.22 -20.00 3.60
C THR A 530 20.12 -19.13 4.86
N ARG A 531 19.33 -18.06 4.76
CA ARG A 531 18.93 -17.23 5.91
C ARG A 531 17.66 -17.80 6.56
N GLN A 532 16.65 -18.09 5.75
CA GLN A 532 15.37 -18.63 6.20
C GLN A 532 14.69 -19.39 5.06
N THR A 533 14.07 -20.52 5.38
CA THR A 533 13.23 -21.28 4.45
C THR A 533 11.80 -21.23 4.94
N HIS A 534 10.87 -20.73 4.15
CA HIS A 534 9.45 -20.76 4.45
C HIS A 534 8.80 -21.91 3.67
N LEU A 535 8.21 -22.85 4.41
CA LEU A 535 7.39 -23.93 3.89
C LEU A 535 5.94 -23.53 4.12
N SER A 536 5.23 -23.14 3.07
CA SER A 536 3.83 -22.68 3.14
C SER A 536 2.87 -23.73 2.62
N PHE A 537 1.68 -23.72 3.19
CA PHE A 537 0.54 -24.54 2.83
C PHE A 537 -0.70 -23.66 2.90
N ASP A 538 -1.32 -23.41 1.76
CA ASP A 538 -2.53 -22.60 1.68
C ASP A 538 -3.64 -23.37 0.95
N VAL A 539 -4.85 -23.32 1.51
CA VAL A 539 -6.05 -23.92 0.94
C VAL A 539 -7.15 -22.89 0.91
N GLU A 540 -7.69 -22.62 -0.27
CA GLU A 540 -8.92 -21.87 -0.45
C GLU A 540 -10.02 -22.83 -0.90
N TYR A 541 -11.19 -22.73 -0.28
CA TYR A 541 -12.34 -23.58 -0.59
C TYR A 541 -13.61 -22.72 -0.60
N ILE A 542 -14.21 -22.54 -1.77
CA ILE A 542 -15.39 -21.70 -1.97
C ILE A 542 -16.55 -22.56 -2.43
N THR A 543 -17.66 -22.56 -1.69
CA THR A 543 -18.94 -23.13 -2.13
C THR A 543 -19.95 -22.03 -2.38
N ASP A 544 -21.04 -22.35 -3.07
CA ASP A 544 -22.24 -21.54 -2.97
C ASP A 544 -23.02 -21.84 -1.67
N HIS A 545 -24.17 -21.20 -1.47
CA HIS A 545 -25.04 -21.43 -0.32
C HIS A 545 -25.82 -22.75 -0.38
N ASP A 546 -25.94 -23.37 -1.55
CA ASP A 546 -26.52 -24.70 -1.74
C ASP A 546 -25.49 -25.81 -1.42
N GLY A 547 -24.22 -25.42 -1.31
CA GLY A 547 -23.09 -26.26 -0.90
C GLY A 547 -22.38 -26.94 -2.06
N GLU A 548 -22.62 -26.48 -3.30
CA GLU A 548 -21.87 -26.90 -4.48
C GLU A 548 -20.51 -26.20 -4.48
N LEU A 549 -19.47 -26.95 -4.85
CA LEU A 549 -18.10 -26.42 -4.92
C LEU A 549 -17.99 -25.48 -6.12
N GLN A 550 -17.59 -24.24 -5.87
CA GLN A 550 -17.42 -23.21 -6.88
C GLN A 550 -15.95 -23.02 -7.24
N PHE A 551 -15.06 -23.02 -6.24
CA PHE A 551 -13.64 -22.86 -6.44
C PHE A 551 -12.83 -23.53 -5.33
N ARG A 552 -11.66 -24.09 -5.66
CA ARG A 552 -10.71 -24.58 -4.67
C ARG A 552 -9.29 -24.40 -5.16
N THR A 553 -8.39 -23.94 -4.28
CA THR A 553 -6.95 -24.02 -4.49
C THR A 553 -6.28 -24.82 -3.39
N PHE A 554 -5.21 -25.51 -3.77
CA PHE A 554 -4.24 -26.11 -2.87
C PHE A 554 -2.85 -25.67 -3.31
N ASN A 555 -2.20 -24.83 -2.50
CA ASN A 555 -1.00 -24.09 -2.87
C ASN A 555 0.15 -24.32 -1.86
N PRO A 556 0.83 -25.47 -1.90
CA PRO A 556 2.09 -25.63 -1.20
C PRO A 556 3.20 -24.80 -1.87
N GLY A 557 4.03 -24.16 -1.05
CA GLY A 557 5.13 -23.33 -1.51
C GLY A 557 6.40 -23.51 -0.68
N ILE A 558 7.55 -23.30 -1.32
CA ILE A 558 8.86 -23.29 -0.66
C ILE A 558 9.59 -22.01 -1.07
N LEU A 559 9.69 -21.04 -0.16
CA LEU A 559 10.49 -19.84 -0.34
C LEU A 559 11.79 -19.99 0.44
N ASN A 560 12.91 -20.10 -0.25
CA ASN A 560 14.25 -20.07 0.35
C ASN A 560 14.85 -18.69 0.19
N VAL A 561 15.05 -17.98 1.30
CA VAL A 561 15.75 -16.69 1.35
C VAL A 561 17.20 -16.96 1.71
N PHE A 562 18.13 -16.50 0.88
CA PHE A 562 19.56 -16.64 1.09
C PHE A 562 20.10 -15.49 1.96
N ASN A 563 21.32 -15.64 2.49
CA ASN A 563 21.95 -14.60 3.30
C ASN A 563 22.17 -13.30 2.54
N ASP A 564 22.27 -13.32 1.22
CA ASP A 564 22.35 -12.11 0.40
C ASP A 564 20.97 -11.52 0.03
N GLU A 565 19.88 -11.95 0.68
CA GLU A 565 18.48 -11.56 0.37
C GLU A 565 18.00 -11.90 -1.03
N SER A 566 18.80 -12.58 -1.85
CA SER A 566 18.25 -13.29 -3.00
C SER A 566 17.32 -14.39 -2.50
N TYR A 567 16.37 -14.80 -3.34
CA TYR A 567 15.49 -15.91 -2.99
C TYR A 567 15.15 -16.80 -4.17
N LEU A 568 14.87 -18.06 -3.84
CA LEU A 568 14.27 -19.04 -4.73
C LEU A 568 12.88 -19.40 -4.18
N PHE A 569 11.84 -19.25 -4.98
CA PHE A 569 10.48 -19.62 -4.63
C PHE A 569 9.97 -20.70 -5.57
N LEU A 570 9.59 -21.85 -5.00
CA LEU A 570 8.93 -22.93 -5.70
C LEU A 570 7.46 -22.93 -5.31
N THR A 571 6.59 -23.02 -6.31
CA THR A 571 5.14 -23.00 -6.14
C THR A 571 4.52 -24.15 -6.90
N TYR A 572 3.49 -24.74 -6.32
CA TYR A 572 2.60 -25.67 -7.00
C TYR A 572 1.18 -25.35 -6.56
N ILE A 573 0.27 -25.20 -7.52
CA ILE A 573 -1.13 -24.87 -7.25
C ILE A 573 -2.00 -25.85 -8.00
N ASN A 574 -2.82 -26.60 -7.25
CA ASN A 574 -3.92 -27.37 -7.82
C ASN A 574 -5.20 -26.54 -7.74
N TYR A 575 -5.88 -26.40 -8.87
CA TYR A 575 -7.14 -25.66 -9.03
C TYR A 575 -8.32 -26.60 -9.26
N TYR A 576 -9.46 -26.20 -8.71
CA TYR A 576 -10.79 -26.59 -9.15
C TYR A 576 -11.56 -25.29 -9.40
N ASP A 577 -12.12 -25.12 -10.59
CA ASP A 577 -12.90 -23.93 -10.94
C ASP A 577 -14.20 -24.36 -11.62
N ASN A 578 -15.33 -24.01 -11.00
CA ASN A 578 -16.65 -24.17 -11.57
C ASN A 578 -17.07 -22.85 -12.22
N ILE A 579 -17.10 -22.84 -13.54
CA ILE A 579 -17.43 -21.67 -14.34
C ILE A 579 -18.93 -21.69 -14.62
N PRO A 580 -19.68 -20.67 -14.17
CA PRO A 580 -21.11 -20.58 -14.47
C PRO A 580 -21.32 -20.33 -15.97
N ALA A 581 -22.45 -20.82 -16.50
CA ALA A 581 -22.85 -20.53 -17.87
C ALA A 581 -23.08 -19.01 -18.08
N PRO A 582 -22.75 -18.46 -19.26
CA PRO A 582 -22.29 -19.16 -20.46
C PRO A 582 -20.78 -19.47 -20.49
N GLY A 583 -19.97 -18.85 -19.64
CA GLY A 583 -18.51 -18.88 -19.73
C GLY A 583 -17.89 -17.48 -19.61
N PHE A 584 -16.63 -17.33 -20.00
CA PHE A 584 -15.94 -16.03 -20.06
C PHE A 584 -14.87 -16.00 -21.16
N TYR A 585 -14.46 -14.80 -21.58
CA TYR A 585 -13.33 -14.64 -22.50
C TYR A 585 -12.01 -14.61 -21.74
N LEU A 586 -11.07 -15.46 -22.19
CA LEU A 586 -9.69 -15.52 -21.77
C LEU A 586 -8.82 -15.04 -22.94
N GLY A 587 -8.50 -13.74 -22.96
CA GLY A 587 -7.95 -13.12 -24.16
C GLY A 587 -8.92 -13.29 -25.35
N PRO A 588 -8.48 -13.80 -26.51
CA PRO A 588 -9.36 -14.03 -27.65
C PRO A 588 -10.23 -15.29 -27.51
N ALA A 589 -9.88 -16.21 -26.61
CA ALA A 589 -10.54 -17.50 -26.48
C ALA A 589 -11.78 -17.44 -25.58
N PHE A 590 -12.89 -18.07 -25.99
CA PHE A 590 -14.06 -18.21 -25.12
C PHE A 590 -14.01 -19.55 -24.35
N ILE A 591 -13.93 -19.48 -23.03
CA ILE A 591 -13.97 -20.65 -22.13
C ILE A 591 -15.42 -20.89 -21.72
N PRO A 592 -16.05 -22.01 -22.12
CA PRO A 592 -17.44 -22.27 -21.80
C PRO A 592 -17.64 -22.57 -20.30
N GLY A 593 -18.88 -22.42 -19.84
CA GLY A 593 -19.28 -22.83 -18.49
C GLY A 593 -19.05 -24.34 -18.28
N GLY A 594 -18.41 -24.70 -17.18
CA GLY A 594 -17.99 -26.06 -16.89
C GLY A 594 -17.10 -26.17 -15.66
N ILE A 595 -16.78 -27.41 -15.28
CA ILE A 595 -15.88 -27.70 -14.17
C ILE A 595 -14.50 -28.01 -14.74
N TYR A 596 -13.51 -27.21 -14.34
CA TYR A 596 -12.13 -27.36 -14.75
C TYR A 596 -11.24 -27.71 -13.56
N LYS A 597 -10.29 -28.60 -13.79
CA LYS A 597 -9.26 -28.96 -12.80
C LYS A 597 -7.92 -28.85 -13.48
N TYR A 598 -7.01 -28.12 -12.86
CA TYR A 598 -5.71 -27.89 -13.48
C TYR A 598 -4.63 -27.63 -12.44
N ASP A 599 -3.38 -27.83 -12.87
CA ASP A 599 -2.20 -27.86 -12.03
C ASP A 599 -1.17 -26.91 -12.62
N ILE A 600 -0.70 -25.97 -11.82
CA ILE A 600 0.31 -25.00 -12.23
C ILE A 600 1.51 -25.12 -11.29
N ALA A 601 2.68 -25.41 -11.84
CA ALA A 601 3.93 -25.35 -11.12
C ALA A 601 4.72 -24.11 -11.56
N GLY A 602 5.51 -23.54 -10.65
CA GLY A 602 6.32 -22.38 -10.94
C GLY A 602 7.60 -22.32 -10.12
N VAL A 603 8.62 -21.73 -10.73
CA VAL A 603 9.90 -21.38 -10.11
C VAL A 603 10.14 -19.89 -10.29
N GLN A 604 10.54 -19.23 -9.22
CA GLN A 604 10.95 -17.84 -9.24
C GLN A 604 12.30 -17.68 -8.56
N TYR A 605 13.23 -17.02 -9.22
CA TYR A 605 14.47 -16.55 -8.61
C TYR A 605 14.51 -15.02 -8.67
N ARG A 606 14.90 -14.39 -7.57
CA ARG A 606 15.19 -12.95 -7.53
C ARG A 606 16.57 -12.77 -6.92
N SER A 607 17.42 -11.98 -7.57
CA SER A 607 18.76 -11.67 -7.08
C SER A 607 18.71 -10.58 -5.99
N ASP A 608 19.85 -10.37 -5.31
CA ASP A 608 20.08 -9.27 -4.37
C ASP A 608 19.74 -7.90 -5.00
N SER A 609 18.66 -7.25 -4.55
CA SER A 609 18.20 -5.96 -5.09
C SER A 609 18.99 -4.75 -4.58
N SER A 610 19.92 -4.94 -3.64
CA SER A 610 20.85 -3.89 -3.22
C SER A 610 21.98 -3.63 -4.25
N LYS A 611 22.19 -4.56 -5.18
CA LYS A 611 23.19 -4.40 -6.25
C LYS A 611 22.76 -3.37 -7.29
N LYS A 612 23.75 -2.76 -7.96
CA LYS A 612 23.54 -1.89 -9.12
C LYS A 612 22.82 -2.58 -10.28
N VAL A 613 23.02 -3.89 -10.42
CA VAL A 613 22.31 -4.72 -11.39
C VAL A 613 21.65 -5.83 -10.59
N SER A 614 20.34 -5.90 -10.68
CA SER A 614 19.54 -6.97 -10.09
C SER A 614 18.45 -7.38 -11.05
N GLY A 615 17.83 -8.53 -10.81
CA GLY A 615 16.75 -9.01 -11.65
C GLY A 615 16.05 -10.20 -11.04
N GLY A 616 15.08 -10.68 -11.79
CA GLY A 616 14.36 -11.89 -11.46
C GLY A 616 13.87 -12.61 -12.69
N VAL A 617 13.73 -13.92 -12.53
CA VAL A 617 13.05 -14.78 -13.48
C VAL A 617 11.93 -15.48 -12.74
N ARG A 618 10.74 -15.49 -13.32
CA ARG A 618 9.64 -16.35 -12.89
C ARG A 618 9.18 -17.14 -14.09
N PHE A 619 9.26 -18.46 -13.99
CA PHE A 619 8.72 -19.36 -14.98
C PHE A 619 7.62 -20.19 -14.32
N GLY A 620 6.56 -20.47 -15.05
CA GLY A 620 5.53 -21.39 -14.60
C GLY A 620 4.77 -21.99 -15.76
N GLY A 621 4.08 -23.09 -15.49
CA GLY A 621 3.20 -23.71 -16.45
C GLY A 621 2.61 -25.02 -15.94
N GLY A 622 1.73 -25.58 -16.77
CA GLY A 622 1.04 -26.82 -16.48
C GLY A 622 -0.27 -26.93 -17.26
N THR A 623 -1.21 -27.69 -16.72
CA THR A 623 -2.55 -27.77 -17.31
C THR A 623 -3.32 -26.49 -17.04
N PHE A 624 -4.25 -26.14 -17.93
CA PHE A 624 -5.02 -24.90 -17.82
C PHE A 624 -6.28 -25.00 -18.69
N TYR A 625 -7.48 -24.99 -18.08
CA TYR A 625 -8.77 -25.09 -18.78
C TYR A 625 -8.79 -26.14 -19.91
N ASP A 626 -8.53 -27.40 -19.57
CA ASP A 626 -8.38 -28.57 -20.48
C ASP A 626 -7.25 -28.50 -21.51
N GLY A 627 -6.47 -27.43 -21.49
CA GLY A 627 -5.26 -27.25 -22.29
C GLY A 627 -4.03 -27.01 -21.42
N THR A 628 -3.15 -26.11 -21.88
CA THR A 628 -1.91 -25.75 -21.19
C THR A 628 -1.68 -24.26 -21.16
N TRP A 629 -0.96 -23.82 -20.12
CA TRP A 629 -0.44 -22.47 -20.01
C TRP A 629 1.04 -22.53 -19.64
N TYR A 630 1.82 -21.65 -20.26
CA TYR A 630 3.20 -21.39 -19.88
C TYR A 630 3.40 -19.88 -19.77
N GLY A 631 4.07 -19.46 -18.69
CA GLY A 631 4.38 -18.07 -18.42
C GLY A 631 5.86 -17.89 -18.10
N LEU A 632 6.46 -16.83 -18.64
CA LEU A 632 7.80 -16.37 -18.32
C LEU A 632 7.75 -14.88 -18.01
N THR A 633 8.20 -14.50 -16.82
CA THR A 633 8.46 -13.10 -16.47
C THR A 633 9.95 -12.93 -16.28
N LEU A 634 10.55 -12.03 -17.06
CA LEU A 634 11.90 -11.52 -16.83
C LEU A 634 11.79 -10.10 -16.28
N SER A 635 12.51 -9.82 -15.21
CA SER A 635 12.68 -8.47 -14.70
C SER A 635 14.14 -8.15 -14.51
N SER A 636 14.53 -6.92 -14.80
CA SER A 636 15.86 -6.40 -14.48
C SER A 636 15.75 -4.97 -13.98
N ARG A 637 16.66 -4.61 -13.09
CA ARG A 637 16.78 -3.30 -12.51
C ARG A 637 18.24 -2.88 -12.56
N LEU A 638 18.48 -1.76 -13.25
CA LEU A 638 19.79 -1.18 -13.47
C LEU A 638 19.86 0.18 -12.78
N ARG A 639 20.77 0.33 -11.82
CA ARG A 639 21.07 1.56 -11.09
C ARG A 639 22.56 1.89 -11.23
N PRO A 640 23.04 2.34 -12.41
CA PRO A 640 24.46 2.59 -12.64
C PRO A 640 25.04 3.69 -11.74
N SER A 641 24.18 4.65 -11.34
CA SER A 641 24.47 5.73 -10.40
C SER A 641 23.27 5.96 -9.48
N ASP A 642 23.41 6.89 -8.53
CA ASP A 642 22.34 7.38 -7.65
C ASP A 642 21.25 8.19 -8.37
N ARG A 643 21.54 8.66 -9.59
CA ARG A 643 20.62 9.49 -10.39
C ARG A 643 19.80 8.71 -11.41
N VAL A 644 20.23 7.52 -11.80
CA VAL A 644 19.63 6.77 -12.91
C VAL A 644 19.12 5.44 -12.42
N ALA A 645 17.84 5.16 -12.66
CA ALA A 645 17.25 3.85 -12.45
C ALA A 645 16.46 3.42 -13.68
N VAL A 646 16.71 2.20 -14.16
CA VAL A 646 15.99 1.59 -15.28
C VAL A 646 15.43 0.26 -14.83
N ASP A 647 14.11 0.11 -14.84
CA ASP A 647 13.41 -1.15 -14.65
C ASP A 647 12.92 -1.65 -16.01
N LEU A 648 13.33 -2.86 -16.38
CA LEU A 648 12.81 -3.56 -17.54
C LEU A 648 12.02 -4.77 -17.05
N ARG A 649 10.84 -4.99 -17.64
CA ARG A 649 10.02 -6.16 -17.37
C ARG A 649 9.45 -6.69 -18.67
N TRP A 650 9.55 -8.00 -18.87
CA TRP A 650 8.88 -8.71 -19.95
C TRP A 650 8.04 -9.81 -19.34
N ASN A 651 6.74 -9.82 -19.65
CA ASN A 651 5.82 -10.90 -19.32
C ASN A 651 5.41 -11.56 -20.63
N TRP A 652 5.75 -12.82 -20.78
CA TRP A 652 5.37 -13.67 -21.90
C TRP A 652 4.42 -14.75 -21.39
N ASN A 653 3.32 -14.97 -22.09
CA ASN A 653 2.42 -16.09 -21.83
C ASN A 653 2.09 -16.80 -23.14
N ARG A 654 2.09 -18.13 -23.11
CA ARG A 654 1.54 -18.99 -24.16
C ARG A 654 0.35 -19.74 -23.58
N VAL A 655 -0.81 -19.56 -24.20
CA VAL A 655 -2.04 -20.28 -23.88
C VAL A 655 -2.37 -21.20 -25.05
N ASP A 656 -2.67 -22.44 -24.75
CA ASP A 656 -3.14 -23.43 -25.71
C ASP A 656 -4.30 -24.20 -25.08
N VAL A 657 -5.52 -23.74 -25.32
CA VAL A 657 -6.77 -24.35 -24.83
C VAL A 657 -7.59 -24.89 -26.00
N PRO A 658 -8.36 -25.98 -25.81
CA PRO A 658 -9.09 -26.66 -26.89
C PRO A 658 -10.41 -25.95 -27.26
N PHE A 659 -10.40 -24.63 -27.32
CA PHE A 659 -11.54 -23.79 -27.67
C PHE A 659 -11.20 -22.89 -28.88
N PRO A 660 -12.19 -22.36 -29.62
CA PRO A 660 -11.94 -21.41 -30.70
C PRO A 660 -11.05 -20.25 -30.23
N ASP A 661 -10.07 -19.89 -31.06
CA ASP A 661 -9.03 -18.89 -30.77
C ASP A 661 -8.21 -19.18 -29.48
N GLY A 662 -8.25 -20.42 -29.01
CA GLY A 662 -7.60 -20.93 -27.80
C GLY A 662 -6.08 -20.99 -27.83
N GLN A 663 -5.47 -20.76 -28.99
CA GLN A 663 -4.02 -20.76 -29.17
C GLN A 663 -3.50 -19.36 -29.41
N PHE A 664 -3.00 -18.72 -28.36
CA PHE A 664 -2.48 -17.36 -28.45
C PHE A 664 -1.27 -17.15 -27.56
N THR A 665 -0.53 -16.10 -27.87
CA THR A 665 0.67 -15.70 -27.14
C THR A 665 0.54 -14.23 -26.80
N THR A 666 0.80 -13.87 -25.55
CA THR A 666 0.80 -12.47 -25.10
C THR A 666 2.20 -12.06 -24.67
N ASN A 667 2.59 -10.85 -25.07
CA ASN A 667 3.80 -10.19 -24.66
C ASN A 667 3.45 -8.83 -24.07
N ILE A 668 3.88 -8.60 -22.83
CA ILE A 668 3.90 -7.27 -22.25
C ILE A 668 5.35 -6.92 -21.97
N VAL A 669 5.88 -5.93 -22.68
CA VAL A 669 7.20 -5.36 -22.40
C VAL A 669 6.99 -4.01 -21.75
N SER A 670 7.59 -3.78 -20.59
CA SER A 670 7.48 -2.53 -19.85
C SER A 670 8.85 -2.02 -19.47
N THR A 671 9.09 -0.74 -19.72
CA THR A 671 10.30 -0.03 -19.35
C THR A 671 9.93 1.17 -18.47
N ARG A 672 10.53 1.25 -17.28
CA ARG A 672 10.50 2.45 -16.46
C ARG A 672 11.91 3.02 -16.39
N PHE A 673 12.07 4.23 -16.88
CA PHE A 673 13.31 4.99 -16.78
C PHE A 673 13.08 6.15 -15.82
N ASN A 674 14.03 6.35 -14.90
CA ASN A 674 14.00 7.43 -13.95
C ASN A 674 15.35 8.13 -13.94
N TYR A 675 15.31 9.46 -14.01
CA TYR A 675 16.47 10.33 -13.88
C TYR A 675 16.21 11.42 -12.84
N SER A 676 17.02 11.44 -11.79
CA SER A 676 16.95 12.47 -10.73
C SER A 676 18.04 13.50 -10.95
N PHE A 677 17.67 14.74 -11.30
CA PHE A 677 18.61 15.85 -11.38
C PHE A 677 19.00 16.32 -9.98
N THR A 678 18.00 16.44 -9.11
CA THR A 678 18.09 16.74 -7.68
C THR A 678 16.96 16.00 -6.95
N PRO A 679 16.93 15.98 -5.60
CA PRO A 679 15.77 15.46 -4.86
C PRO A 679 14.44 16.20 -5.16
N THR A 680 14.49 17.38 -5.77
CA THR A 680 13.32 18.22 -6.10
C THR A 680 13.04 18.34 -7.59
N LEU A 681 13.89 17.82 -8.47
CA LEU A 681 13.71 17.85 -9.92
C LEU A 681 14.06 16.49 -10.51
N PHE A 682 13.06 15.81 -11.06
CA PHE A 682 13.24 14.48 -11.62
C PHE A 682 12.36 14.25 -12.86
N PHE A 683 12.83 13.33 -13.70
CA PHE A 683 12.16 12.88 -14.91
C PHE A 683 11.86 11.39 -14.78
N LYS A 684 10.62 11.01 -15.09
CA LYS A 684 10.17 9.62 -15.20
C LYS A 684 9.70 9.38 -16.63
N ALA A 685 10.01 8.22 -17.18
CA ALA A 685 9.48 7.75 -18.44
C ALA A 685 9.00 6.31 -18.26
N PHE A 686 7.75 6.07 -18.61
CA PHE A 686 7.14 4.75 -18.67
C PHE A 686 6.75 4.46 -20.10
N VAL A 687 7.18 3.31 -20.62
CA VAL A 687 6.78 2.81 -21.93
C VAL A 687 6.36 1.36 -21.77
N GLN A 688 5.20 1.01 -22.31
CA GLN A 688 4.71 -0.36 -22.29
C GLN A 688 4.16 -0.74 -23.66
N TRP A 689 4.55 -1.91 -24.14
CA TRP A 689 3.98 -2.55 -25.31
C TRP A 689 3.18 -3.78 -24.86
N ASN A 690 1.96 -3.91 -25.37
CA ASN A 690 1.04 -5.00 -25.12
C ASN A 690 0.62 -5.61 -26.46
N SER A 691 1.03 -6.86 -26.69
CA SER A 691 0.75 -7.55 -27.95
C SER A 691 -0.67 -8.11 -28.07
N LEU A 692 -1.46 -8.09 -27.00
CA LEU A 692 -2.85 -8.58 -27.04
C LEU A 692 -3.80 -7.49 -27.54
N ASP A 693 -3.54 -6.25 -27.12
CA ASP A 693 -4.33 -5.06 -27.49
C ASP A 693 -3.72 -4.31 -28.69
N ASP A 694 -2.64 -4.84 -29.26
CA ASP A 694 -1.84 -4.20 -30.31
C ASP A 694 -1.56 -2.73 -29.98
N ARG A 695 -1.02 -2.49 -28.78
CA ARG A 695 -0.88 -1.15 -28.25
C ARG A 695 0.48 -0.88 -27.64
N ILE A 696 1.00 0.33 -27.87
CA ILE A 696 2.07 0.92 -27.08
C ILE A 696 1.50 2.11 -26.33
N ILE A 697 1.82 2.24 -25.05
CA ILE A 697 1.58 3.44 -24.26
C ILE A 697 2.91 4.03 -23.80
N SER A 698 3.02 5.34 -23.82
CA SER A 698 4.10 6.08 -23.18
C SER A 698 3.56 7.17 -22.29
N ASN A 699 4.25 7.38 -21.16
CA ASN A 699 4.03 8.47 -20.22
C ASN A 699 5.40 9.03 -19.85
N LEU A 700 5.68 10.26 -20.24
CA LEU A 700 6.87 11.00 -19.86
C LEU A 700 6.46 12.10 -18.89
N LEU A 701 7.06 12.13 -17.71
CA LEU A 701 6.74 13.03 -16.62
C LEU A 701 8.00 13.76 -16.16
N LEU A 702 7.99 15.09 -16.28
CA LEU A 702 8.93 15.95 -15.57
C LEU A 702 8.21 16.51 -14.34
N ASN A 703 8.77 16.30 -13.14
CA ASN A 703 8.27 16.92 -11.91
C ASN A 703 9.34 17.84 -11.32
N PHE A 704 8.92 19.05 -10.97
CA PHE A 704 9.70 20.04 -10.23
C PHE A 704 8.97 20.48 -8.96
N ILE A 705 9.50 20.08 -7.81
CA ILE A 705 9.09 20.53 -6.48
C ILE A 705 9.75 21.88 -6.22
N HIS A 706 9.03 22.97 -6.49
CA HIS A 706 9.54 24.34 -6.31
C HIS A 706 9.43 24.81 -4.86
N ARG A 707 8.56 24.18 -4.07
CA ARG A 707 8.41 24.34 -2.62
C ARG A 707 7.82 23.05 -2.06
N GLU A 708 8.11 22.69 -0.81
CA GLU A 708 7.51 21.51 -0.18
C GLU A 708 5.96 21.57 -0.26
N GLY A 709 5.35 20.51 -0.80
CA GLY A 709 3.91 20.43 -1.08
C GLY A 709 3.42 21.23 -2.31
N SER A 710 4.33 21.80 -3.10
CA SER A 710 4.05 22.58 -4.31
C SER A 710 4.91 22.14 -5.49
N ASP A 711 4.23 21.63 -6.51
CA ASP A 711 4.81 20.94 -7.64
C ASP A 711 4.41 21.60 -8.96
N PHE A 712 5.31 21.51 -9.93
CA PHE A 712 5.04 21.70 -11.34
C PHE A 712 5.27 20.38 -12.08
N TYR A 713 4.24 19.90 -12.75
CA TYR A 713 4.28 18.69 -13.58
C TYR A 713 4.16 19.08 -15.05
N LEU A 714 4.98 18.43 -15.89
CA LEU A 714 4.80 18.40 -17.33
C LEU A 714 4.71 16.93 -17.78
N VAL A 715 3.57 16.58 -18.35
CA VAL A 715 3.22 15.21 -18.75
C VAL A 715 3.08 15.16 -20.28
N TYR A 716 3.68 14.15 -20.88
CA TYR A 716 3.48 13.77 -22.27
C TYR A 716 3.02 12.33 -22.32
N ASN A 717 1.79 12.11 -22.76
CA ASN A 717 1.25 10.79 -23.01
C ASN A 717 1.10 10.57 -24.51
N GLU A 718 1.48 9.39 -24.98
CA GLU A 718 1.21 8.98 -26.35
C GLU A 718 0.84 7.50 -26.38
N GLU A 719 -0.22 7.22 -27.11
CA GLU A 719 -0.74 5.90 -27.39
C GLU A 719 -0.54 5.60 -28.87
N TRP A 720 0.01 4.43 -29.19
CA TRP A 720 0.16 3.94 -30.55
C TRP A 720 -0.62 2.65 -30.73
N ASN A 721 -1.33 2.55 -31.85
CA ASN A 721 -1.88 1.32 -32.35
C ASN A 721 -0.80 0.61 -33.19
N THR A 722 -0.51 -0.65 -32.88
CA THR A 722 0.48 -1.48 -33.55
C THR A 722 -0.13 -2.54 -34.47
N ALA A 723 -1.45 -2.55 -34.65
CA ALA A 723 -2.13 -3.49 -35.54
C ALA A 723 -1.78 -3.17 -37.01
N GLY A 724 -1.03 -4.06 -37.65
CA GLY A 724 -0.56 -3.89 -39.03
C GLY A 724 0.59 -2.89 -39.16
N HIS A 725 0.29 -1.57 -39.11
CA HIS A 725 1.29 -0.50 -39.18
C HIS A 725 1.21 0.36 -37.92
N VAL A 726 2.37 0.70 -37.34
CA VAL A 726 2.45 1.55 -36.15
C VAL A 726 1.95 2.94 -36.48
N ARG A 727 0.88 3.36 -35.81
CA ARG A 727 0.29 4.70 -35.94
C ARG A 727 -0.01 5.28 -34.58
N VAL A 728 0.12 6.60 -34.44
CA VAL A 728 -0.33 7.30 -33.22
C VAL A 728 -1.85 7.21 -33.16
N ALA A 729 -2.38 6.81 -32.01
CA ALA A 729 -3.81 6.75 -31.75
C ALA A 729 -4.28 7.97 -30.94
N ASN A 730 -3.57 8.29 -29.85
CA ASN A 730 -3.84 9.45 -29.02
C ASN A 730 -2.54 10.11 -28.55
N ARG A 731 -2.57 11.44 -28.38
CA ARG A 731 -1.48 12.22 -27.80
C ARG A 731 -2.02 13.26 -26.85
N THR A 732 -1.48 13.29 -25.65
CA THR A 732 -1.87 14.26 -24.62
C THR A 732 -0.63 14.97 -24.08
N VAL A 733 -0.69 16.29 -24.00
CA VAL A 733 0.32 17.10 -23.30
C VAL A 733 -0.37 17.88 -22.20
N LEU A 734 0.07 17.71 -20.96
CA LEU A 734 -0.51 18.37 -19.79
C LEU A 734 0.57 19.09 -19.00
N ALA A 735 0.26 20.29 -18.53
CA ALA A 735 1.00 20.99 -17.51
C ALA A 735 0.09 21.18 -16.30
N LYS A 736 0.58 20.86 -15.11
CA LYS A 736 -0.11 21.08 -13.84
C LYS A 736 0.77 21.89 -12.92
N PHE A 737 0.20 22.91 -12.30
CA PHE A 737 0.86 23.72 -11.29
C PHE A 737 0.06 23.71 -10.00
N THR A 738 0.75 23.50 -8.88
CA THR A 738 0.17 23.53 -7.53
C THR A 738 0.96 24.46 -6.63
N TYR A 739 0.28 25.09 -5.67
CA TYR A 739 0.91 26.00 -4.73
C TYR A 739 0.32 25.89 -3.32
N LEU A 740 1.09 25.39 -2.35
CA LEU A 740 0.64 25.23 -0.98
C LEU A 740 0.80 26.52 -0.16
N LEU A 741 -0.30 26.99 0.42
CA LEU A 741 -0.38 28.10 1.36
C LEU A 741 -0.68 27.57 2.76
N ASN A 742 0.18 27.90 3.73
CA ASN A 742 -0.07 27.67 5.15
C ASN A 742 -0.55 28.98 5.78
N LEU A 743 -1.80 29.02 6.27
CA LEU A 743 -2.50 30.19 6.80
C LEU A 743 -2.85 30.04 8.30
#